data_AF-A0AAV7BRU6-F1
#
_entry.id   AF-A0AAV7BRU6-F1
#
_cell.length_a   1.000
_cell.length_b   1.000
_cell.length_c   1.000
_cell.angle_alpha   90.00
_cell.angle_beta   90.00
_cell.angle_gamma   90.00
#
_symmetry.space_group_name_H-M   'P 1'
#
loop_
_entity.id
_entity.type
_entity.pdbx_description
1 polymer ?
#
loop_
_entity_poly.entity_id
_entity_poly.type
_entity_poly.pdbx_seq_one_letter_code
_entity_poly.pdbx_strand_id
1 'polypeptide(L)'
;MRQLLMRRPYLSCSWRIKYLRCYKSTMTSNLPKEDPPADTSQKRMNPLNIQMLSKGLHEQIFKGAQAEHTEEDVQKSIHHLRNHDLWGQDTSTLQDVNLKLPKMYGSNIEEHFQILAQKQSLPYLQAANDLLQCTLPDMPRDWAWHTGWTKYTKDGGKEHVDFPDERALVFDVEVCMSEGQCPTLAVAVSPQHWYSWCSRRLIEERYTWSNQMSLSDLIPLETSVKSNALNKPNWTEKLVVGHNVSFDRTHIKEQYLIKGSKMRFMDTMSMHMAVSGLTGFQRSLWMASKYGRKRGLQEVKQHIMKTRSKGEGPGITSWEWVNVSSINNLADVHALYVGGPPLEKEARDLFVKGSMADIRAHFQDLILYCALDVKATYEVFQETFPLFIERCPHPVTLAGMLEMGVPYLPVNQNWEKYLDEAQITYEELQKEMKKSLMNLANDACQLLCDDRYKTDPWLWDLEWDVQEFKQKKVKSNKNKDLKPAPEYNARIQDFTDSHEDPGPPPEEEESQPLPGKLYLDEIIEKTLPYLPKRSQHMPGHPGWYRKLCPRLDDPDWVPGPNLISLQMRLTPKLMRLTWDGFPLHFSEKHGWGYLVPGRKDNLMANVVEDDGDIDVHNDCPYRAIENVYMEYCKNKANSNSKERDSNVQDDFMLTEDNSIWQKVEELSRLENEIGLEGSSKATSRKKTKNQLEPPAELLPEFDNSAPHHHGNGPCGDVNVSGCWFYRLPHKDGYTNNVGSPFAKDFLPKMEDGTLQASTGGNSATRALEINKMISFWRNAHKRISSQKVVWLKKGELPRIVTRNPDFDEEQKYGAILPQVVSAGTITRRAVEPTWLTASNARTDRIGSELKAMVQTPPGYHMVGADVDSQELWIAAILGEAHFAGIHGCTAFGWMTLQGKKSTGTDLHSKTASTVGISREHAKVFNYGRIYGAGQPFAERLLMQFNHRLTQEEAAEKAKQMYAVTKGVRRYILSEDAEWLVEQLQIPVERGEENSVSLQDVRKIHKLASTNSRRKWNLISRKIWTGGTESQMFNKLEDIAMNPSPSTPVLGCRISRALEPAAVKGEVIPFL
;
A
#
# COMPACT_ATOMS: atom_id res chain seq x y z
N MET A 1 30.42 6.98 55.71
CA MET A 1 30.37 6.50 57.13
C MET A 1 29.23 5.51 57.22
N ARG A 2 29.32 4.29 57.73
CA ARG A 2 30.40 3.50 58.34
C ARG A 2 29.85 2.06 58.33
N GLN A 3 30.61 1.15 57.72
CA GLN A 3 30.89 -0.22 58.18
C GLN A 3 29.76 -1.27 58.24
N LEU A 4 29.96 -2.57 57.98
CA LEU A 4 31.04 -3.46 57.49
C LEU A 4 30.30 -4.82 57.27
N LEU A 5 30.26 -5.44 56.09
CA LEU A 5 31.24 -6.37 55.49
C LEU A 5 31.14 -7.85 55.95
N MET A 6 31.41 -8.73 54.96
CA MET A 6 31.61 -10.19 54.96
C MET A 6 30.34 -11.02 54.63
N ARG A 7 30.31 -11.94 53.65
CA ARG A 7 31.38 -12.80 53.12
C ARG A 7 30.87 -13.58 51.88
N ARG A 8 31.77 -13.83 50.91
CA ARG A 8 31.92 -15.01 50.01
C ARG A 8 31.83 -14.82 48.48
N PRO A 9 32.60 -15.64 47.71
CA PRO A 9 33.45 -15.15 46.63
C PRO A 9 33.05 -15.65 45.22
N TYR A 10 33.67 -15.02 44.22
CA TYR A 10 33.81 -15.52 42.85
C TYR A 10 34.49 -16.89 42.81
N LEU A 11 33.85 -17.84 42.11
CA LEU A 11 34.50 -19.05 41.59
C LEU A 11 33.90 -19.35 40.22
N SER A 12 34.78 -19.34 39.22
CA SER A 12 34.58 -19.89 37.89
C SER A 12 34.35 -21.40 37.99
N CYS A 13 33.36 -21.93 37.27
CA CYS A 13 33.33 -23.35 36.88
C CYS A 13 32.38 -23.61 35.71
N SER A 14 33.01 -23.91 34.55
CA SER A 14 32.67 -24.97 33.61
C SER A 14 31.40 -25.79 33.92
N TRP A 15 30.39 -25.65 33.07
CA TRP A 15 29.30 -26.64 32.99
C TRP A 15 29.58 -27.64 31.88
N ARG A 16 29.98 -28.83 32.32
CA ARG A 16 30.13 -30.06 31.52
C ARG A 16 28.80 -30.47 30.88
N ILE A 17 28.85 -30.68 29.57
CA ILE A 17 27.86 -31.45 28.80
C ILE A 17 27.89 -32.90 29.30
N LYS A 18 26.81 -33.35 29.94
CA LYS A 18 26.60 -34.77 30.26
C LYS A 18 26.01 -35.47 29.04
N TYR A 19 26.80 -36.40 28.49
CA TYR A 19 26.36 -37.44 27.57
C TYR A 19 25.24 -38.27 28.20
N LEU A 20 24.06 -38.26 27.59
CA LEU A 20 22.99 -39.22 27.86
C LEU A 20 23.05 -40.34 26.80
N ARG A 21 23.23 -41.56 27.30
CA ARG A 21 23.30 -42.83 26.58
C ARG A 21 22.06 -43.04 25.72
N CYS A 22 22.28 -43.21 24.42
CA CYS A 22 21.30 -43.75 23.50
C CYS A 22 21.16 -45.27 23.74
N TYR A 23 19.96 -45.72 24.10
CA TYR A 23 19.59 -47.13 24.13
C TYR A 23 19.48 -47.63 22.68
N LYS A 24 20.37 -48.56 22.30
CA LYS A 24 20.22 -49.34 21.05
C LYS A 24 19.02 -50.27 21.20
N SER A 25 17.92 -49.95 20.53
CA SER A 25 16.88 -50.91 20.19
C SER A 25 17.19 -51.49 18.81
N THR A 26 17.51 -52.77 18.77
CA THR A 26 17.69 -53.56 17.56
C THR A 26 16.33 -53.81 16.93
N MET A 27 15.96 -53.00 15.93
CA MET A 27 14.90 -53.32 14.99
C MET A 27 15.55 -53.49 13.61
N THR A 28 15.58 -54.72 13.16
CA THR A 28 16.06 -55.19 11.86
C THR A 28 15.35 -54.46 10.72
N SER A 29 16.05 -53.53 10.06
CA SER A 29 15.64 -52.97 8.78
C SER A 29 16.04 -53.94 7.67
N ASN A 30 15.07 -54.67 7.12
CA ASN A 30 15.19 -55.24 5.78
C ASN A 30 15.24 -54.07 4.79
N LEU A 31 16.46 -53.60 4.51
CA LEU A 31 16.74 -52.75 3.35
C LEU A 31 16.55 -53.60 2.09
N PRO A 32 15.73 -53.17 1.11
CA PRO A 32 15.76 -53.78 -0.20
C PRO A 32 17.16 -53.60 -0.79
N LYS A 33 17.72 -54.68 -1.33
CA LYS A 33 19.00 -54.69 -2.04
C LYS A 33 18.99 -53.61 -3.12
N GLU A 34 20.07 -52.82 -3.16
CA GLU A 34 20.39 -51.95 -4.29
C GLU A 34 20.46 -52.80 -5.55
N ASP A 35 19.52 -52.56 -6.47
CA ASP A 35 19.69 -52.97 -7.86
C ASP A 35 20.84 -52.15 -8.47
N PRO A 36 21.66 -52.75 -9.36
CA PRO A 36 22.82 -52.09 -9.95
C PRO A 36 22.40 -50.84 -10.74
N PRO A 37 23.30 -49.86 -10.92
CA PRO A 37 22.95 -48.59 -11.55
C PRO A 37 22.51 -48.87 -12.99
N ALA A 38 21.26 -48.54 -13.29
CA ALA A 38 20.82 -48.41 -14.67
C ALA A 38 21.61 -47.24 -15.28
N ASP A 39 22.58 -47.60 -16.10
CA ASP A 39 23.34 -46.69 -16.94
C ASP A 39 22.37 -45.88 -17.83
N THR A 40 22.67 -44.58 -18.02
CA THR A 40 21.93 -43.54 -18.80
C THR A 40 20.81 -42.72 -18.13
N SER A 41 21.13 -41.93 -17.08
CA SER A 41 20.31 -40.74 -16.75
C SER A 41 20.63 -39.58 -17.71
N GLN A 42 20.21 -39.67 -18.98
CA GLN A 42 20.28 -38.51 -19.88
C GLN A 42 19.28 -37.45 -19.40
N LYS A 43 19.80 -36.33 -18.88
CA LYS A 43 19.01 -35.13 -18.54
C LYS A 43 18.25 -34.70 -19.79
N ARG A 44 16.92 -34.55 -19.68
CA ARG A 44 16.08 -34.16 -20.81
C ARG A 44 16.25 -32.66 -21.09
N MET A 45 16.80 -32.33 -22.26
CA MET A 45 17.01 -30.95 -22.72
C MET A 45 16.15 -30.69 -23.96
N ASN A 46 15.73 -29.44 -24.18
CA ASN A 46 15.15 -29.01 -25.45
C ASN A 46 16.24 -28.62 -26.46
N PRO A 47 15.91 -28.30 -27.74
CA PRO A 47 16.88 -27.88 -28.75
C PRO A 47 17.69 -26.62 -28.41
N LEU A 48 17.26 -25.84 -27.42
CA LEU A 48 17.91 -24.61 -26.95
C LEU A 48 18.75 -24.82 -25.68
N ASN A 49 19.04 -26.09 -25.33
CA ASN A 49 19.78 -26.47 -24.11
C ASN A 49 19.12 -26.01 -22.81
N ILE A 50 17.78 -26.00 -22.77
CA ILE A 50 17.02 -25.75 -21.54
C ILE A 50 16.62 -27.08 -20.92
N GLN A 51 16.91 -27.22 -19.62
CA GLN A 51 16.55 -28.41 -18.86
C GLN A 51 15.03 -28.48 -18.70
N MET A 52 14.48 -29.60 -19.13
CA MET A 52 13.06 -29.92 -19.02
C MET A 52 12.82 -30.85 -17.83
N LEU A 53 11.55 -31.16 -17.57
CA LEU A 53 11.16 -32.13 -16.54
C LEU A 53 11.91 -33.47 -16.72
N SER A 54 12.32 -34.05 -15.59
CA SER A 54 12.98 -35.36 -15.54
C SER A 54 12.14 -36.42 -16.24
N LYS A 55 12.81 -37.37 -16.91
CA LYS A 55 12.17 -38.38 -17.78
C LYS A 55 11.00 -39.11 -17.11
N GLY A 56 11.18 -39.58 -15.87
CA GLY A 56 10.14 -40.30 -15.12
C GLY A 56 8.91 -39.44 -14.80
N LEU A 57 9.08 -38.14 -14.53
CA LEU A 57 7.96 -37.21 -14.34
C LEU A 57 7.26 -36.89 -15.66
N HIS A 58 8.04 -36.67 -16.72
CA HIS A 58 7.52 -36.41 -18.04
C HIS A 58 6.67 -37.58 -18.57
N GLU A 59 7.11 -38.82 -18.38
CA GLU A 59 6.34 -40.02 -18.74
C GLU A 59 5.03 -40.13 -17.94
N GLN A 60 5.04 -39.78 -16.65
CA GLN A 60 3.84 -39.81 -15.82
C GLN A 60 2.81 -38.73 -16.18
N ILE A 61 3.28 -37.52 -16.53
CA ILE A 61 2.41 -36.35 -16.79
C ILE A 61 1.97 -36.31 -18.27
N PHE A 62 2.90 -36.50 -19.20
CA PHE A 62 2.66 -36.34 -20.63
C PHE A 62 2.58 -37.67 -21.39
N LYS A 63 2.69 -38.81 -20.70
CA LYS A 63 2.55 -40.17 -21.29
C LYS A 63 3.49 -40.41 -22.47
N GLY A 64 4.67 -39.80 -22.45
CA GLY A 64 5.68 -39.93 -23.49
C GLY A 64 5.45 -39.05 -24.72
N ALA A 65 4.48 -38.13 -24.71
CA ALA A 65 4.31 -37.16 -25.81
C ALA A 65 5.58 -36.32 -26.01
N GLN A 66 6.05 -36.22 -27.25
CA GLN A 66 7.20 -35.40 -27.61
C GLN A 66 6.74 -34.19 -28.42
N ALA A 67 7.34 -33.02 -28.15
CA ALA A 67 7.10 -31.84 -28.94
C ALA A 67 7.96 -31.91 -30.21
N GLU A 68 7.34 -31.73 -31.37
CA GLU A 68 8.05 -31.57 -32.64
C GLU A 68 8.41 -30.09 -32.82
N HIS A 69 9.64 -29.84 -33.26
CA HIS A 69 10.16 -28.49 -33.48
C HIS A 69 10.68 -28.39 -34.92
N THR A 70 10.34 -27.31 -35.62
CA THR A 70 10.90 -27.07 -36.96
C THR A 70 12.32 -26.53 -36.83
N GLU A 71 13.20 -26.87 -37.79
CA GLU A 71 14.56 -26.34 -37.81
C GLU A 71 14.56 -24.81 -37.96
N GLU A 72 13.60 -24.26 -38.70
CA GLU A 72 13.41 -22.81 -38.87
C GLU A 72 13.17 -22.11 -37.53
N ASP A 73 12.26 -22.63 -36.70
CA ASP A 73 11.94 -22.08 -35.38
C ASP A 73 13.14 -22.15 -34.42
N VAL A 74 13.92 -23.23 -34.47
CA VAL A 74 15.14 -23.39 -33.66
C VAL A 74 16.19 -22.36 -34.08
N GLN A 75 16.46 -22.21 -35.38
CA GLN A 75 17.44 -21.23 -35.88
C GLN A 75 17.00 -19.79 -35.60
N LYS A 76 15.71 -19.48 -35.77
CA LYS A 76 15.12 -18.19 -35.42
C LYS A 76 15.32 -17.86 -33.94
N SER A 77 15.11 -18.84 -33.06
CA SER A 77 15.33 -18.72 -31.61
C SER A 77 16.80 -18.47 -31.27
N ILE A 78 17.72 -19.24 -31.87
CA ILE A 78 19.16 -19.07 -31.68
C ILE A 78 19.62 -17.68 -32.15
N HIS A 79 19.13 -17.23 -33.31
CA HIS A 79 19.44 -15.89 -33.83
C HIS A 79 18.98 -14.79 -32.86
N HIS A 80 17.75 -14.89 -32.35
CA HIS A 80 17.21 -13.94 -31.38
C HIS A 80 18.04 -13.94 -30.07
N LEU A 81 18.39 -15.10 -29.52
CA LEU A 81 19.20 -15.19 -28.30
C LEU A 81 20.63 -14.66 -28.50
N ARG A 82 21.22 -14.85 -29.68
CA ARG A 82 22.53 -14.26 -30.04
C ARG A 82 22.47 -12.74 -30.11
N ASN A 83 21.40 -12.17 -30.69
CA ASN A 83 21.22 -10.72 -30.77
C ASN A 83 21.13 -10.02 -29.41
N HIS A 84 20.81 -10.78 -28.35
CA HIS A 84 20.72 -10.31 -26.97
C HIS A 84 21.84 -10.83 -26.05
N ASP A 85 22.90 -11.44 -26.60
CA ASP A 85 24.07 -11.94 -25.86
C ASP A 85 23.76 -13.03 -24.81
N LEU A 86 22.71 -13.83 -25.04
CA LEU A 86 22.27 -14.91 -24.13
C LEU A 86 22.65 -16.31 -24.61
N TRP A 87 22.88 -16.50 -25.90
CA TRP A 87 23.28 -17.79 -26.45
C TRP A 87 24.70 -18.18 -26.03
N GLY A 88 24.88 -19.38 -25.48
CA GLY A 88 26.18 -19.90 -25.05
C GLY A 88 26.63 -19.47 -23.64
N GLN A 89 25.77 -18.78 -22.88
CA GLN A 89 26.01 -18.43 -21.48
C GLN A 89 25.90 -19.65 -20.55
N ASP A 90 26.59 -19.61 -19.41
CA ASP A 90 26.60 -20.70 -18.42
C ASP A 90 25.22 -20.93 -17.79
N THR A 91 24.61 -22.07 -18.09
CA THR A 91 23.34 -22.52 -17.52
C THR A 91 23.54 -23.28 -16.20
N SER A 92 22.53 -23.30 -15.32
CA SER A 92 22.54 -24.15 -14.12
C SER A 92 21.67 -25.36 -14.37
N THR A 93 22.25 -26.56 -14.24
CA THR A 93 21.44 -27.78 -14.27
C THR A 93 21.04 -28.18 -12.85
N LEU A 94 19.76 -28.45 -12.66
CA LEU A 94 19.20 -29.01 -11.44
C LEU A 94 19.34 -30.54 -11.46
N GLN A 95 19.33 -31.16 -10.29
CA GLN A 95 19.32 -32.62 -10.18
C GLN A 95 17.96 -33.17 -10.65
N ASP A 96 17.99 -34.35 -11.28
CA ASP A 96 16.76 -35.02 -11.69
C ASP A 96 15.95 -35.47 -10.48
N VAL A 97 14.63 -35.26 -10.55
CA VAL A 97 13.70 -35.62 -9.49
C VAL A 97 12.97 -36.89 -9.88
N ASN A 98 13.08 -37.93 -9.04
CA ASN A 98 12.34 -39.16 -9.18
C ASN A 98 11.19 -39.20 -8.16
N LEU A 99 10.03 -38.65 -8.55
CA LEU A 99 8.81 -38.66 -7.75
C LEU A 99 7.73 -39.48 -8.46
N LYS A 100 7.06 -40.36 -7.70
CA LYS A 100 5.91 -41.13 -8.18
C LYS A 100 4.62 -40.35 -7.89
N LEU A 101 4.01 -39.81 -8.94
CA LEU A 101 2.76 -39.05 -8.87
C LEU A 101 1.53 -39.98 -8.75
N PRO A 102 0.45 -39.54 -8.09
CA PRO A 102 -0.84 -40.21 -8.15
C PRO A 102 -1.36 -40.31 -9.59
N LYS A 103 -2.25 -41.28 -9.85
CA LYS A 103 -2.89 -41.42 -11.17
C LYS A 103 -3.72 -40.17 -11.47
N MET A 104 -3.48 -39.59 -12.64
CA MET A 104 -4.31 -38.49 -13.15
C MET A 104 -5.71 -39.01 -13.51
N TYR A 105 -6.73 -38.21 -13.21
CA TYR A 105 -8.11 -38.43 -13.64
C TYR A 105 -8.32 -38.27 -15.16
N GLY A 106 -7.61 -37.32 -15.79
CA GLY A 106 -7.76 -36.98 -17.19
C GLY A 106 -6.66 -37.56 -18.10
N SER A 107 -6.82 -37.37 -19.41
CA SER A 107 -5.83 -37.79 -20.40
C SER A 107 -4.58 -36.90 -20.41
N ASN A 108 -4.76 -35.60 -20.14
CA ASN A 108 -3.73 -34.57 -20.05
C ASN A 108 -3.96 -33.67 -18.81
N ILE A 109 -3.08 -32.67 -18.60
CA ILE A 109 -3.12 -31.78 -17.43
C ILE A 109 -4.41 -30.95 -17.40
N GLU A 110 -4.82 -30.37 -18.53
CA GLU A 110 -6.00 -29.51 -18.63
C GLU A 110 -7.27 -30.28 -18.25
N GLU A 111 -7.50 -31.43 -18.89
CA GLU A 111 -8.63 -32.31 -18.60
C GLU A 111 -8.60 -32.80 -17.14
N HIS A 112 -7.41 -33.10 -16.61
CA HIS A 112 -7.26 -33.50 -15.22
C HIS A 112 -7.77 -32.41 -14.24
N PHE A 113 -7.35 -31.16 -14.44
CA PHE A 113 -7.79 -30.04 -13.61
C PHE A 113 -9.26 -29.68 -13.85
N GLN A 114 -9.76 -29.83 -15.08
CA GLN A 114 -11.17 -29.64 -15.38
C GLN A 114 -12.05 -30.66 -14.64
N ILE A 115 -11.71 -31.95 -14.69
CA ILE A 115 -12.43 -33.02 -13.96
C ILE A 115 -12.35 -32.80 -12.45
N LEU A 116 -11.18 -32.43 -11.92
CA LEU A 116 -11.00 -32.13 -10.49
C LEU A 116 -11.92 -30.99 -10.05
N ALA A 117 -11.89 -29.87 -10.77
CA ALA A 117 -12.69 -28.71 -10.44
C ALA A 117 -14.19 -28.98 -10.58
N GLN A 118 -14.61 -29.72 -11.61
CA GLN A 118 -16.00 -30.16 -11.76
C GLN A 118 -16.43 -31.01 -10.57
N LYS A 119 -15.65 -32.03 -10.18
CA LYS A 119 -15.99 -32.88 -9.02
C LYS A 119 -16.09 -32.09 -7.72
N GLN A 120 -15.20 -31.11 -7.50
CA GLN A 120 -15.20 -30.28 -6.30
C GLN A 120 -16.36 -29.28 -6.27
N SER A 121 -16.68 -28.65 -7.41
CA SER A 121 -17.68 -27.58 -7.49
C SER A 121 -19.11 -28.06 -7.77
N LEU A 122 -19.30 -29.24 -8.38
CA LEU A 122 -20.61 -29.78 -8.77
C LEU A 122 -21.69 -29.74 -7.67
N PRO A 123 -21.44 -30.19 -6.42
CA PRO A 123 -22.49 -30.17 -5.40
C PRO A 123 -22.95 -28.74 -5.06
N TYR A 124 -22.04 -27.76 -5.12
CA TYR A 124 -22.34 -26.36 -4.89
C TYR A 124 -22.99 -25.71 -6.12
N LEU A 125 -22.59 -26.09 -7.34
CA LEU A 125 -23.23 -25.65 -8.57
C LEU A 125 -24.67 -26.13 -8.66
N GLN A 126 -24.94 -27.37 -8.25
CA GLN A 126 -26.31 -27.87 -8.12
C GLN A 126 -27.11 -27.09 -7.08
N ALA A 127 -26.52 -26.78 -5.92
CA ALA A 127 -27.17 -25.98 -4.88
C ALA A 127 -27.46 -24.54 -5.35
N ALA A 128 -26.55 -23.95 -6.14
CA ALA A 128 -26.73 -22.65 -6.78
C ALA A 128 -27.88 -22.70 -7.79
N ASN A 129 -27.93 -23.74 -8.64
CA ASN A 129 -29.01 -23.92 -9.62
C ASN A 129 -30.38 -24.10 -8.93
N ASP A 130 -30.44 -24.81 -7.80
CA ASP A 130 -31.68 -24.94 -7.01
C ASP A 130 -32.18 -23.56 -6.53
N LEU A 131 -31.28 -22.63 -6.15
CA LEU A 131 -31.63 -21.25 -5.82
C LEU A 131 -32.04 -20.43 -7.04
N LEU A 132 -31.37 -20.59 -8.19
CA LEU A 132 -31.69 -19.83 -9.41
C LEU A 132 -33.10 -20.15 -9.94
N GLN A 133 -33.52 -21.41 -9.83
CA GLN A 133 -34.78 -21.89 -10.39
C GLN A 133 -35.98 -21.73 -9.44
N CYS A 134 -35.75 -21.44 -8.16
CA CYS A 134 -36.85 -21.33 -7.20
C CYS A 134 -37.57 -19.98 -7.29
N THR A 135 -38.82 -19.94 -6.86
CA THR A 135 -39.51 -18.69 -6.53
C THR A 135 -39.48 -18.56 -5.02
N LEU A 136 -39.00 -17.41 -4.50
CA LEU A 136 -38.89 -17.22 -3.06
C LEU A 136 -40.26 -17.36 -2.37
N PRO A 137 -40.31 -17.97 -1.17
CA PRO A 137 -41.52 -17.99 -0.37
C PRO A 137 -41.93 -16.56 0.07
N ASP A 138 -43.22 -16.38 0.35
CA ASP A 138 -43.74 -15.11 0.82
C ASP A 138 -43.04 -14.66 2.10
N MET A 139 -42.64 -13.39 2.12
CA MET A 139 -41.94 -12.79 3.26
C MET A 139 -42.87 -12.71 4.48
N PRO A 140 -42.40 -13.10 5.68
CA PRO A 140 -43.16 -12.94 6.91
C PRO A 140 -43.54 -11.48 7.17
N ARG A 141 -44.78 -11.24 7.61
CA ARG A 141 -45.25 -9.89 8.00
C ARG A 141 -44.86 -9.52 9.44
N ASP A 142 -44.66 -10.52 10.29
CA ASP A 142 -44.36 -10.35 11.71
C ASP A 142 -43.29 -11.34 12.15
N TRP A 143 -42.16 -10.81 12.59
CA TRP A 143 -40.97 -11.60 12.92
C TRP A 143 -40.93 -11.96 14.41
N ALA A 144 -40.43 -13.16 14.71
CA ALA A 144 -40.37 -13.70 16.07
C ALA A 144 -39.28 -13.02 16.91
N TRP A 145 -39.68 -12.53 18.09
CA TRP A 145 -38.78 -12.06 19.14
C TRP A 145 -38.39 -13.22 20.07
N HIS A 146 -37.52 -14.12 19.59
CA HIS A 146 -37.05 -15.28 20.36
C HIS A 146 -35.59 -15.59 20.05
N THR A 147 -34.83 -16.03 21.06
CA THR A 147 -33.39 -16.33 20.91
C THR A 147 -33.17 -17.55 20.01
N GLY A 148 -32.14 -17.52 19.17
CA GLY A 148 -31.84 -18.62 18.25
C GLY A 148 -32.60 -18.50 16.93
N TRP A 149 -32.63 -19.61 16.16
CA TRP A 149 -33.26 -19.64 14.84
C TRP A 149 -34.77 -19.90 14.92
N THR A 150 -35.52 -19.12 14.17
CA THR A 150 -36.94 -19.35 13.90
C THR A 150 -37.14 -19.57 12.41
N LYS A 151 -37.84 -20.64 12.05
CA LYS A 151 -38.28 -21.01 10.71
C LYS A 151 -39.71 -20.51 10.47
N TYR A 152 -39.96 -19.92 9.30
CA TYR A 152 -41.29 -19.47 8.90
C TYR A 152 -41.84 -20.38 7.81
N THR A 153 -42.97 -21.03 8.11
CA THR A 153 -43.66 -21.94 7.19
C THR A 153 -44.57 -21.17 6.22
N LYS A 154 -44.92 -21.79 5.08
CA LYS A 154 -45.80 -21.18 4.07
C LYS A 154 -47.18 -20.80 4.61
N ASP A 155 -47.65 -21.51 5.63
CA ASP A 155 -48.93 -21.26 6.28
C ASP A 155 -48.85 -20.13 7.33
N GLY A 156 -47.69 -19.48 7.48
CA GLY A 156 -47.45 -18.40 8.45
C GLY A 156 -47.07 -18.88 9.86
N GLY A 157 -46.91 -20.19 10.06
CA GLY A 157 -46.44 -20.77 11.33
C GLY A 157 -44.97 -20.45 11.61
N LYS A 158 -44.62 -20.24 12.89
CA LYS A 158 -43.27 -19.95 13.39
C LYS A 158 -42.76 -21.14 14.19
N GLU A 159 -41.69 -21.79 13.74
CA GLU A 159 -41.10 -22.98 14.39
C GLU A 159 -39.68 -22.70 14.87
N HIS A 160 -39.34 -23.09 16.09
CA HIS A 160 -37.97 -22.97 16.60
C HIS A 160 -37.11 -24.12 16.05
N VAL A 161 -35.96 -23.79 15.47
CA VAL A 161 -35.01 -24.76 14.91
C VAL A 161 -33.60 -24.50 15.44
N ASP A 162 -32.73 -25.52 15.42
CA ASP A 162 -31.34 -25.36 15.86
C ASP A 162 -30.47 -24.65 14.80
N PHE A 163 -30.74 -24.92 13.52
CA PHE A 163 -30.13 -24.30 12.34
C PHE A 163 -30.99 -24.58 11.10
N PRO A 164 -30.83 -23.84 9.99
CA PRO A 164 -31.58 -24.12 8.75
C PRO A 164 -31.13 -25.44 8.09
N ASP A 165 -32.05 -26.33 7.75
CA ASP A 165 -31.73 -27.67 7.24
C ASP A 165 -31.40 -27.71 5.74
N GLU A 166 -31.79 -26.68 4.97
CA GLU A 166 -31.66 -26.67 3.51
C GLU A 166 -30.21 -26.57 3.03
N ARG A 167 -29.92 -27.19 1.89
CA ARG A 167 -28.58 -27.22 1.27
C ARG A 167 -28.10 -25.88 0.72
N ALA A 168 -29.00 -24.94 0.46
CA ALA A 168 -28.72 -23.67 -0.21
C ALA A 168 -29.48 -22.54 0.47
N LEU A 169 -28.75 -21.49 0.87
CA LEU A 169 -29.27 -20.37 1.63
C LEU A 169 -28.73 -19.05 1.07
N VAL A 170 -29.55 -18.01 1.05
CA VAL A 170 -29.06 -16.62 1.03
C VAL A 170 -29.09 -16.11 2.45
N PHE A 171 -28.00 -15.50 2.91
CA PHE A 171 -27.79 -15.17 4.33
C PHE A 171 -27.13 -13.80 4.48
N ASP A 172 -27.58 -13.06 5.49
CA ASP A 172 -27.01 -11.78 5.91
C ASP A 172 -27.06 -11.66 7.44
N VAL A 173 -26.08 -10.95 8.03
CA VAL A 173 -25.95 -10.75 9.47
C VAL A 173 -25.62 -9.31 9.82
N GLU A 174 -26.31 -8.79 10.82
CA GLU A 174 -26.10 -7.45 11.35
C GLU A 174 -25.52 -7.46 12.77
N VAL A 175 -24.66 -6.47 13.03
CA VAL A 175 -23.86 -6.34 14.25
C VAL A 175 -24.03 -4.94 14.82
N CYS A 176 -24.32 -4.83 16.12
CA CYS A 176 -24.34 -3.56 16.83
C CYS A 176 -22.90 -3.12 17.16
N MET A 177 -22.32 -2.25 16.32
CA MET A 177 -20.89 -1.90 16.36
C MET A 177 -20.50 -1.11 17.61
N SER A 178 -21.45 -0.42 18.25
CA SER A 178 -21.25 0.32 19.50
C SER A 178 -21.06 -0.58 20.72
N GLU A 179 -21.61 -1.81 20.67
CA GLU A 179 -21.65 -2.78 21.78
C GLU A 179 -20.67 -3.96 21.58
N GLY A 180 -19.98 -4.04 20.43
CA GLY A 180 -18.90 -5.00 20.17
C GLY A 180 -18.97 -5.71 18.82
N GLN A 181 -18.32 -6.87 18.73
CA GLN A 181 -18.15 -7.65 17.48
C GLN A 181 -19.04 -8.91 17.39
N CYS A 182 -20.04 -9.03 18.27
CA CYS A 182 -20.90 -10.21 18.31
C CYS A 182 -22.15 -10.01 17.43
N PRO A 183 -22.63 -11.08 16.76
CA PRO A 183 -23.79 -10.97 15.89
C PRO A 183 -25.04 -10.58 16.70
N THR A 184 -25.84 -9.66 16.16
CA THR A 184 -27.07 -9.17 16.82
C THR A 184 -28.30 -9.83 16.22
N LEU A 185 -28.42 -9.76 14.89
CA LEU A 185 -29.53 -10.29 14.10
C LEU A 185 -28.99 -10.95 12.83
N ALA A 186 -29.68 -11.97 12.35
CA ALA A 186 -29.41 -12.51 11.02
C ALA A 186 -30.69 -12.98 10.36
N VAL A 187 -30.73 -12.89 9.04
CA VAL A 187 -31.85 -13.38 8.23
C VAL A 187 -31.31 -14.32 7.16
N ALA A 188 -32.04 -15.39 6.91
CA ALA A 188 -31.76 -16.29 5.80
C ALA A 188 -33.04 -16.62 5.03
N VAL A 189 -32.88 -16.89 3.75
CA VAL A 189 -33.93 -17.48 2.91
C VAL A 189 -33.39 -18.69 2.16
N SER A 190 -34.19 -19.74 2.12
CA SER A 190 -33.97 -20.94 1.33
C SER A 190 -35.02 -21.01 0.21
N PRO A 191 -34.91 -21.97 -0.74
CA PRO A 191 -35.97 -22.20 -1.71
C PRO A 191 -37.36 -22.50 -1.12
N GLN A 192 -37.45 -22.84 0.18
CA GLN A 192 -38.69 -23.29 0.81
C GLN A 192 -39.19 -22.38 1.94
N HIS A 193 -38.28 -21.79 2.72
CA HIS A 193 -38.59 -21.09 3.97
C HIS A 193 -37.72 -19.86 4.20
N TRP A 194 -38.30 -18.88 4.91
CA TRP A 194 -37.56 -17.79 5.56
C TRP A 194 -37.10 -18.22 6.96
N TYR A 195 -36.03 -17.60 7.41
CA TYR A 195 -35.40 -17.84 8.70
C TYR A 195 -34.96 -16.52 9.33
N SER A 196 -35.13 -16.39 10.64
CA SER A 196 -34.55 -15.30 11.42
C SER A 196 -33.80 -15.83 12.63
N TRP A 197 -32.67 -15.21 12.95
CA TRP A 197 -31.90 -15.50 14.14
C TRP A 197 -31.78 -14.26 15.03
N CYS A 198 -32.12 -14.39 16.30
CA CYS A 198 -31.89 -13.34 17.29
C CYS A 198 -30.83 -13.78 18.31
N SER A 199 -29.88 -12.88 18.57
CA SER A 199 -28.89 -13.09 19.61
C SER A 199 -29.52 -13.11 21.01
N ARG A 200 -28.89 -13.84 21.94
CA ARG A 200 -29.29 -13.77 23.36
C ARG A 200 -29.17 -12.35 23.93
N ARG A 201 -28.17 -11.60 23.45
CA ARG A 201 -27.88 -10.21 23.86
C ARG A 201 -29.00 -9.25 23.52
N LEU A 202 -29.64 -9.46 22.38
CA LEU A 202 -30.75 -8.62 21.95
C LEU A 202 -31.96 -8.78 22.88
N ILE A 203 -32.23 -10.01 23.32
CA ILE A 203 -33.47 -10.35 24.03
C ILE A 203 -33.33 -10.30 25.56
N GLU A 204 -32.17 -10.69 26.11
CA GLU A 204 -31.94 -10.68 27.56
C GLU A 204 -31.54 -9.28 28.06
N GLU A 205 -32.34 -8.71 28.97
CA GLU A 205 -32.09 -7.36 29.53
C GLU A 205 -30.85 -7.29 30.43
N ARG A 206 -30.53 -8.39 31.14
CA ARG A 206 -29.39 -8.49 32.07
C ARG A 206 -28.33 -9.43 31.53
N TYR A 207 -27.71 -9.06 30.41
CA TYR A 207 -26.62 -9.83 29.83
C TYR A 207 -25.26 -9.27 30.27
N THR A 208 -24.50 -10.04 31.06
CA THR A 208 -23.09 -9.74 31.38
C THR A 208 -22.19 -10.39 30.33
N TRP A 209 -21.35 -9.58 29.71
CA TRP A 209 -20.48 -9.98 28.61
C TRP A 209 -19.09 -10.36 29.11
N SER A 210 -18.50 -11.39 28.49
CA SER A 210 -17.06 -11.61 28.55
C SER A 210 -16.39 -10.83 27.41
N ASN A 211 -15.27 -10.16 27.70
CA ASN A 211 -14.42 -9.59 26.64
C ASN A 211 -13.89 -10.65 25.66
N GLN A 212 -13.89 -11.91 26.07
CA GLN A 212 -13.43 -13.03 25.26
C GLN A 212 -14.61 -13.69 24.56
N MET A 213 -14.54 -13.72 23.23
CA MET A 213 -15.57 -14.31 22.38
C MET A 213 -15.34 -15.81 22.19
N SER A 214 -16.43 -16.57 22.23
CA SER A 214 -16.42 -18.03 22.17
C SER A 214 -17.37 -18.54 21.08
N LEU A 215 -17.30 -19.84 20.74
CA LEU A 215 -18.21 -20.44 19.77
C LEU A 215 -19.70 -20.33 20.15
N SER A 216 -20.03 -20.18 21.44
CA SER A 216 -21.42 -20.01 21.88
C SER A 216 -22.03 -18.64 21.59
N ASP A 217 -21.19 -17.64 21.28
CA ASP A 217 -21.64 -16.30 20.90
C ASP A 217 -21.94 -16.17 19.39
N LEU A 218 -21.63 -17.21 18.59
CA LEU A 218 -21.72 -17.20 17.14
C LEU A 218 -22.99 -17.91 16.63
N ILE A 219 -23.33 -17.65 15.37
CA ILE A 219 -24.53 -18.18 14.70
C ILE A 219 -24.25 -19.62 14.24
N PRO A 220 -25.02 -20.62 14.70
CA PRO A 220 -24.91 -21.99 14.20
C PRO A 220 -25.61 -22.14 12.84
N LEU A 221 -24.98 -22.79 11.87
CA LEU A 221 -25.64 -23.11 10.58
C LEU A 221 -25.67 -24.60 10.22
N GLU A 222 -24.96 -25.46 10.97
CA GLU A 222 -24.91 -26.90 10.71
C GLU A 222 -24.96 -27.79 11.96
N THR A 223 -24.83 -27.17 13.15
CA THR A 223 -24.73 -27.87 14.44
C THR A 223 -25.60 -27.19 15.50
N SER A 224 -26.14 -28.00 16.42
CA SER A 224 -26.85 -27.44 17.58
C SER A 224 -25.92 -26.59 18.45
N VAL A 225 -26.47 -25.59 19.13
CA VAL A 225 -25.71 -24.65 20.00
C VAL A 225 -24.87 -25.40 21.04
N LYS A 226 -25.41 -26.47 21.64
CA LYS A 226 -24.75 -27.27 22.69
C LYS A 226 -23.82 -28.38 22.14
N SER A 227 -23.79 -28.60 20.83
CA SER A 227 -22.99 -29.67 20.23
C SER A 227 -21.55 -29.22 20.02
N ASN A 228 -20.62 -29.99 20.59
CA ASN A 228 -19.19 -29.93 20.28
C ASN A 228 -18.96 -30.83 19.05
N ALA A 229 -19.08 -30.26 17.85
CA ALA A 229 -19.14 -30.98 16.57
C ALA A 229 -17.83 -31.63 16.11
N LEU A 230 -17.04 -32.19 17.04
CA LEU A 230 -15.79 -32.88 16.76
C LEU A 230 -15.97 -34.23 16.04
N ASN A 231 -17.18 -34.79 16.04
CA ASN A 231 -17.47 -36.16 15.63
C ASN A 231 -18.63 -36.31 14.64
N LYS A 232 -19.06 -35.29 13.88
CA LYS A 232 -20.01 -35.51 12.77
C LYS A 232 -19.20 -36.17 11.63
N PRO A 233 -19.31 -37.48 11.37
CA PRO A 233 -18.39 -38.15 10.44
C PRO A 233 -18.62 -37.70 8.99
N ASN A 234 -19.84 -37.23 8.68
CA ASN A 234 -20.25 -36.84 7.35
C ASN A 234 -20.85 -35.42 7.38
N TRP A 235 -20.04 -34.41 7.06
CA TRP A 235 -20.56 -33.09 6.68
C TRP A 235 -21.27 -33.18 5.33
N THR A 236 -22.41 -32.51 5.22
CA THR A 236 -23.17 -32.32 3.99
C THR A 236 -22.68 -31.08 3.26
N GLU A 237 -22.57 -31.14 1.94
CA GLU A 237 -22.22 -30.00 1.10
C GLU A 237 -23.34 -28.94 1.17
N LYS A 238 -23.03 -27.75 1.71
CA LYS A 238 -23.97 -26.64 1.87
C LYS A 238 -23.42 -25.38 1.21
N LEU A 239 -24.29 -24.66 0.50
CA LEU A 239 -23.96 -23.40 -0.15
C LEU A 239 -24.65 -22.23 0.57
N VAL A 240 -23.87 -21.20 0.88
CA VAL A 240 -24.40 -19.92 1.38
C VAL A 240 -24.04 -18.82 0.38
N VAL A 241 -25.02 -18.05 -0.04
CA VAL A 241 -24.87 -16.87 -0.90
C VAL A 241 -25.07 -15.61 -0.07
N GLY A 242 -24.23 -14.60 -0.28
CA GLY A 242 -24.35 -13.30 0.38
C GLY A 242 -23.74 -12.18 -0.47
N HIS A 243 -23.86 -10.93 -0.02
CA HIS A 243 -23.26 -9.78 -0.72
C HIS A 243 -21.92 -9.33 -0.14
N ASN A 244 -21.64 -9.62 1.12
CA ASN A 244 -20.31 -9.42 1.71
C ASN A 244 -19.96 -10.62 2.59
N VAL A 245 -19.91 -11.78 1.96
CA VAL A 245 -19.83 -13.06 2.68
C VAL A 245 -18.62 -13.15 3.59
N SER A 246 -17.54 -12.46 3.24
CA SER A 246 -16.34 -12.41 4.08
C SER A 246 -16.62 -11.87 5.49
N PHE A 247 -17.51 -10.88 5.62
CA PHE A 247 -17.96 -10.34 6.90
C PHE A 247 -18.92 -11.30 7.59
N ASP A 248 -19.93 -11.78 6.84
CA ASP A 248 -20.98 -12.66 7.36
C ASP A 248 -20.40 -13.96 7.93
N ARG A 249 -19.43 -14.52 7.21
CA ARG A 249 -18.71 -15.75 7.57
C ARG A 249 -18.04 -15.66 8.93
N THR A 250 -17.51 -14.49 9.32
CA THR A 250 -16.87 -14.32 10.64
C THR A 250 -17.84 -14.45 11.81
N HIS A 251 -19.15 -14.54 11.55
CA HIS A 251 -20.18 -14.70 12.57
C HIS A 251 -20.74 -16.13 12.63
N ILE A 252 -20.25 -17.05 11.77
CA ILE A 252 -20.72 -18.43 11.70
C ILE A 252 -19.85 -19.34 12.57
N LYS A 253 -20.48 -20.10 13.46
CA LYS A 253 -19.84 -20.96 14.46
C LYS A 253 -18.92 -22.00 13.84
N GLU A 254 -19.39 -22.76 12.86
CA GLU A 254 -18.68 -23.92 12.30
C GLU A 254 -17.42 -23.55 11.50
N GLN A 255 -17.30 -22.28 11.09
CA GLN A 255 -16.17 -21.78 10.31
C GLN A 255 -14.88 -21.62 11.13
N TYR A 256 -14.99 -21.64 12.46
CA TYR A 256 -13.87 -21.60 13.40
C TYR A 256 -13.37 -22.99 13.82
N LEU A 257 -13.98 -24.07 13.32
CA LEU A 257 -13.50 -25.43 13.60
C LEU A 257 -12.20 -25.70 12.81
N ILE A 258 -11.18 -26.22 13.51
CA ILE A 258 -9.88 -26.57 12.90
C ILE A 258 -10.05 -27.54 11.71
N LYS A 259 -10.98 -28.50 11.85
CA LYS A 259 -11.47 -29.30 10.72
C LYS A 259 -12.76 -28.68 10.24
N GLY A 260 -12.65 -27.80 9.25
CA GLY A 260 -13.79 -27.08 8.68
C GLY A 260 -14.86 -28.01 8.09
N SER A 261 -16.08 -27.49 7.99
CA SER A 261 -17.19 -28.18 7.34
C SER A 261 -17.08 -28.17 5.81
N LYS A 262 -18.06 -28.80 5.15
CA LYS A 262 -18.25 -28.71 3.69
C LYS A 262 -19.19 -27.57 3.30
N MET A 263 -19.32 -26.55 4.15
CA MET A 263 -19.98 -25.32 3.76
C MET A 263 -19.06 -24.49 2.87
N ARG A 264 -19.59 -23.94 1.78
CA ARG A 264 -18.90 -22.99 0.91
C ARG A 264 -19.77 -21.78 0.65
N PHE A 265 -19.10 -20.72 0.21
CA PHE A 265 -19.67 -19.38 0.14
C PHE A 265 -19.57 -18.82 -1.28
N MET A 266 -20.63 -18.16 -1.72
CA MET A 266 -20.67 -17.42 -2.98
C MET A 266 -20.99 -15.96 -2.71
N ASP A 267 -20.07 -15.09 -3.10
CA ASP A 267 -20.16 -13.66 -2.86
C ASP A 267 -20.59 -12.91 -4.12
N THR A 268 -21.79 -12.32 -4.08
CA THR A 268 -22.34 -11.54 -5.21
C THR A 268 -21.55 -10.26 -5.46
N MET A 269 -20.89 -9.68 -4.45
CA MET A 269 -19.98 -8.55 -4.66
C MET A 269 -18.77 -9.01 -5.49
N SER A 270 -18.12 -10.12 -5.10
CA SER A 270 -17.02 -10.72 -5.87
C SER A 270 -17.43 -11.05 -7.32
N MET A 271 -18.63 -11.61 -7.54
CA MET A 271 -19.14 -11.89 -8.90
C MET A 271 -19.37 -10.60 -9.70
N HIS A 272 -19.98 -9.59 -9.09
CA HIS A 272 -20.15 -8.27 -9.72
C HIS A 272 -18.79 -7.67 -10.11
N MET A 273 -17.78 -7.72 -9.23
CA MET A 273 -16.45 -7.23 -9.53
C MET A 273 -15.81 -7.97 -10.71
N ALA A 274 -16.01 -9.28 -10.81
CA ALA A 274 -15.50 -10.10 -11.91
C ALA A 274 -16.19 -9.83 -13.26
N VAL A 275 -17.47 -9.43 -13.25
CA VAL A 275 -18.30 -9.19 -14.44
C VAL A 275 -18.28 -7.72 -14.87
N SER A 276 -18.49 -6.79 -13.94
CA SER A 276 -18.70 -5.36 -14.16
C SER A 276 -17.88 -4.48 -13.21
N GLY A 277 -16.78 -4.97 -12.64
CA GLY A 277 -15.93 -4.15 -11.77
C GLY A 277 -15.26 -2.96 -12.48
N LEU A 278 -14.96 -1.91 -11.71
CA LEU A 278 -14.27 -0.69 -12.16
C LEU A 278 -12.80 -0.66 -11.72
N THR A 279 -11.94 -0.08 -12.55
CA THR A 279 -10.59 0.34 -12.14
C THR A 279 -10.65 1.44 -11.06
N GLY A 280 -9.57 1.67 -10.32
CA GLY A 280 -9.51 2.76 -9.33
C GLY A 280 -9.79 4.15 -9.92
N PHE A 281 -9.28 4.40 -11.13
CA PHE A 281 -9.53 5.64 -11.87
C PHE A 281 -10.99 5.75 -12.33
N GLN A 282 -11.54 4.70 -12.96
CA GLN A 282 -12.95 4.68 -13.36
C GLN A 282 -13.90 4.80 -12.18
N ARG A 283 -13.59 4.17 -11.03
CA ARG A 283 -14.38 4.31 -9.80
C ARG A 283 -14.41 5.76 -9.33
N SER A 284 -13.28 6.46 -9.38
CA SER A 284 -13.19 7.88 -9.00
C SER A 284 -14.01 8.78 -9.93
N LEU A 285 -13.96 8.49 -11.24
CA LEU A 285 -14.78 9.17 -12.26
C LEU A 285 -16.27 8.91 -12.10
N TRP A 286 -16.66 7.65 -11.85
CA TRP A 286 -18.05 7.24 -11.63
C TRP A 286 -18.64 7.95 -10.41
N MET A 287 -17.89 8.00 -9.31
CA MET A 287 -18.24 8.73 -8.09
C MET A 287 -18.47 10.22 -8.34
N ALA A 288 -17.56 10.86 -9.08
CA ALA A 288 -17.68 12.27 -9.44
C ALA A 288 -18.91 12.54 -10.32
N SER A 289 -19.25 11.61 -11.22
CA SER A 289 -20.40 11.73 -12.12
C SER A 289 -21.74 11.52 -11.42
N LYS A 290 -21.86 10.53 -10.52
CA LYS A 290 -23.14 10.18 -9.86
C LYS A 290 -23.43 11.03 -8.62
N TYR A 291 -22.43 11.31 -7.78
CA TYR A 291 -22.62 12.07 -6.53
C TYR A 291 -22.36 13.58 -6.65
N GLY A 292 -22.29 14.11 -7.88
CA GLY A 292 -22.54 15.54 -8.13
C GLY A 292 -21.51 16.54 -7.58
N ARG A 293 -20.25 16.15 -7.30
CA ARG A 293 -19.20 17.16 -7.03
C ARG A 293 -18.73 17.78 -8.34
N LYS A 294 -19.41 18.82 -8.83
CA LYS A 294 -19.00 19.64 -10.01
C LYS A 294 -17.50 20.00 -9.99
N ARG A 295 -16.95 20.24 -8.79
CA ARG A 295 -15.53 20.54 -8.55
C ARG A 295 -14.61 19.35 -8.85
N GLY A 296 -14.96 18.14 -8.42
CA GLY A 296 -14.18 16.93 -8.71
C GLY A 296 -14.22 16.55 -10.20
N LEU A 297 -15.35 16.76 -10.87
CA LEU A 297 -15.44 16.56 -12.33
C LEU A 297 -14.58 17.58 -13.09
N GLN A 298 -14.48 18.83 -12.62
CA GLN A 298 -13.61 19.86 -13.18
C GLN A 298 -12.13 19.61 -12.91
N GLU A 299 -11.77 19.21 -11.68
CA GLU A 299 -10.40 18.87 -11.29
C GLU A 299 -9.88 17.65 -12.06
N VAL A 300 -10.73 16.63 -12.25
CA VAL A 300 -10.36 15.46 -13.05
C VAL A 300 -10.31 15.79 -14.55
N LYS A 301 -11.24 16.61 -15.07
CA LYS A 301 -11.14 17.14 -16.45
C LYS A 301 -9.86 17.98 -16.63
N GLN A 302 -9.49 18.80 -15.66
CA GLN A 302 -8.26 19.59 -15.66
C GLN A 302 -7.01 18.71 -15.52
N HIS A 303 -7.08 17.63 -14.74
CA HIS A 303 -6.00 16.65 -14.62
C HIS A 303 -5.78 15.94 -15.96
N ILE A 304 -6.85 15.44 -16.60
CA ILE A 304 -6.83 14.86 -17.95
C ILE A 304 -6.31 15.88 -18.99
N MET A 305 -6.73 17.15 -18.89
CA MET A 305 -6.23 18.24 -19.76
C MET A 305 -4.76 18.58 -19.50
N LYS A 306 -4.27 18.49 -18.27
CA LYS A 306 -2.84 18.66 -17.96
C LYS A 306 -2.02 17.47 -18.46
N THR A 307 -2.54 16.24 -18.41
CA THR A 307 -1.88 15.08 -19.04
C THR A 307 -1.89 15.15 -20.57
N ARG A 308 -2.84 15.87 -21.17
CA ARG A 308 -2.93 16.11 -22.62
C ARG A 308 -1.84 17.02 -23.20
N SER A 309 -1.14 17.84 -22.40
CA SER A 309 -0.33 18.92 -22.98
C SER A 309 1.06 18.52 -23.53
N LYS A 310 1.45 17.24 -23.50
CA LYS A 310 2.76 16.80 -24.03
C LYS A 310 2.81 15.42 -24.73
N GLY A 311 1.70 14.87 -25.22
CA GLY A 311 1.77 13.66 -26.06
C GLY A 311 0.46 13.30 -26.76
N GLU A 312 0.58 12.84 -28.01
CA GLU A 312 -0.51 12.28 -28.84
C GLU A 312 -1.03 10.94 -28.27
N GLY A 313 -1.65 10.97 -27.08
CA GLY A 313 -2.42 9.84 -26.54
C GLY A 313 -3.90 9.94 -26.94
N PRO A 314 -4.62 8.81 -27.12
CA PRO A 314 -6.06 8.83 -27.40
C PRO A 314 -6.80 9.44 -26.20
N GLY A 315 -7.53 10.53 -26.45
CA GLY A 315 -8.30 11.20 -25.41
C GLY A 315 -9.53 10.38 -25.01
N ILE A 316 -9.93 10.46 -23.73
CA ILE A 316 -11.16 9.80 -23.26
C ILE A 316 -12.38 10.48 -23.89
N THR A 317 -13.04 9.82 -24.83
CA THR A 317 -14.26 10.27 -25.51
C THR A 317 -15.50 9.46 -25.12
N SER A 318 -15.33 8.24 -24.57
CA SER A 318 -16.45 7.36 -24.21
C SER A 318 -16.76 7.34 -22.69
N TRP A 319 -18.02 7.63 -22.34
CA TRP A 319 -18.58 7.44 -20.99
C TRP A 319 -19.55 6.24 -20.94
N GLU A 320 -19.62 5.43 -21.99
CA GLU A 320 -20.55 4.29 -22.10
C GLU A 320 -20.32 3.25 -21.00
N TRP A 321 -19.06 3.09 -20.55
CA TRP A 321 -18.70 2.18 -19.46
C TRP A 321 -19.36 2.52 -18.11
N VAL A 322 -19.82 3.77 -17.89
CA VAL A 322 -20.51 4.19 -16.66
C VAL A 322 -21.89 3.53 -16.53
N ASN A 323 -22.51 3.18 -17.65
CA ASN A 323 -23.87 2.62 -17.68
C ASN A 323 -23.88 1.10 -17.53
N VAL A 324 -22.74 0.42 -17.74
CA VAL A 324 -22.62 -1.05 -17.68
C VAL A 324 -21.94 -1.54 -16.40
N SER A 325 -21.76 -0.63 -15.42
CA SER A 325 -20.98 -0.86 -14.22
C SER A 325 -21.42 0.04 -13.06
N SER A 326 -21.09 -0.37 -11.84
CA SER A 326 -21.40 0.32 -10.60
C SER A 326 -20.25 0.18 -9.61
N ILE A 327 -20.41 0.81 -8.44
CA ILE A 327 -19.64 0.45 -7.26
C ILE A 327 -20.20 -0.81 -6.59
N ASN A 328 -19.42 -1.31 -5.64
CA ASN A 328 -19.54 -2.63 -5.05
C ASN A 328 -20.60 -2.77 -3.94
N ASN A 329 -21.34 -1.71 -3.55
CA ASN A 329 -22.32 -1.86 -2.48
C ASN A 329 -23.63 -2.44 -3.01
N LEU A 330 -24.40 -3.11 -2.14
CA LEU A 330 -25.61 -3.84 -2.55
C LEU A 330 -26.61 -2.95 -3.27
N ALA A 331 -26.87 -1.73 -2.76
CA ALA A 331 -27.82 -0.80 -3.36
C ALA A 331 -27.46 -0.41 -4.80
N ASP A 332 -26.19 -0.08 -5.07
CA ASP A 332 -25.74 0.32 -6.41
C ASP A 332 -25.63 -0.88 -7.37
N VAL A 333 -25.32 -2.08 -6.84
CA VAL A 333 -25.30 -3.34 -7.61
C VAL A 333 -26.72 -3.77 -7.96
N HIS A 334 -27.65 -3.76 -7.01
CA HIS A 334 -29.06 -4.06 -7.21
C HIS A 334 -29.69 -3.10 -8.23
N ALA A 335 -29.41 -1.80 -8.12
CA ALA A 335 -29.86 -0.81 -9.08
C ALA A 335 -29.30 -1.03 -10.51
N LEU A 336 -28.11 -1.63 -10.65
CA LEU A 336 -27.51 -1.92 -11.95
C LEU A 336 -28.15 -3.13 -12.65
N TYR A 337 -28.38 -4.23 -11.93
CA TYR A 337 -28.84 -5.49 -12.52
C TYR A 337 -30.35 -5.66 -12.49
N VAL A 338 -30.99 -5.31 -11.37
CA VAL A 338 -32.43 -5.54 -11.13
C VAL A 338 -33.22 -4.26 -11.36
N GLY A 339 -32.69 -3.12 -10.90
CA GLY A 339 -33.40 -1.84 -10.87
C GLY A 339 -34.48 -1.80 -9.78
N GLY A 340 -35.31 -0.75 -9.78
CA GLY A 340 -36.39 -0.58 -8.80
C GLY A 340 -36.15 0.55 -7.79
N PRO A 341 -36.96 0.61 -6.69
CA PRO A 341 -36.79 1.62 -5.65
C PRO A 341 -35.44 1.45 -4.94
N PRO A 342 -34.79 2.55 -4.53
CA PRO A 342 -33.51 2.47 -3.84
C PRO A 342 -33.67 1.76 -2.49
N LEU A 343 -32.72 0.88 -2.16
CA LEU A 343 -32.63 0.29 -0.82
C LEU A 343 -32.38 1.40 0.21
N GLU A 344 -33.17 1.39 1.27
CA GLU A 344 -33.10 2.37 2.37
C GLU A 344 -31.79 2.21 3.14
N LYS A 345 -31.07 3.32 3.37
CA LYS A 345 -29.74 3.30 4.01
C LYS A 345 -29.80 3.67 5.49
N GLU A 346 -30.93 4.25 5.91
CA GLU A 346 -31.12 4.89 7.20
C GLU A 346 -31.25 3.87 8.34
N ALA A 347 -31.89 2.73 8.09
CA ALA A 347 -32.03 1.65 9.07
C ALA A 347 -30.67 1.05 9.48
N ARG A 348 -29.74 0.92 8.52
CA ARG A 348 -28.38 0.44 8.77
C ARG A 348 -27.60 1.31 9.76
N ASP A 349 -27.83 2.61 9.75
CA ASP A 349 -27.12 3.56 10.62
C ASP A 349 -27.39 3.28 12.10
N LEU A 350 -28.52 2.65 12.46
CA LEU A 350 -28.82 2.22 13.82
C LEU A 350 -27.91 1.07 14.29
N PHE A 351 -27.54 0.12 13.42
CA PHE A 351 -26.57 -0.92 13.78
C PHE A 351 -25.14 -0.36 13.94
N VAL A 352 -24.80 0.69 13.20
CA VAL A 352 -23.45 1.29 13.21
C VAL A 352 -23.27 2.29 14.36
N LYS A 353 -24.26 3.14 14.61
CA LYS A 353 -24.17 4.27 15.55
C LYS A 353 -25.13 4.17 16.74
N GLY A 354 -26.20 3.40 16.62
CA GLY A 354 -27.21 3.25 17.67
C GLY A 354 -26.76 2.31 18.79
N SER A 355 -27.53 2.25 19.86
CA SER A 355 -27.35 1.36 21.01
C SER A 355 -28.19 0.08 20.88
N MET A 356 -27.92 -0.92 21.72
CA MET A 356 -28.77 -2.12 21.78
C MET A 356 -30.23 -1.79 22.15
N ALA A 357 -30.47 -0.74 22.94
CA ALA A 357 -31.80 -0.28 23.29
C ALA A 357 -32.57 0.25 22.08
N ASP A 358 -31.89 0.98 21.19
CA ASP A 358 -32.49 1.50 19.95
C ASP A 358 -32.88 0.36 19.00
N ILE A 359 -32.04 -0.69 18.93
CA ILE A 359 -32.32 -1.90 18.13
C ILE A 359 -33.53 -2.65 18.69
N ARG A 360 -33.65 -2.76 20.02
CA ARG A 360 -34.82 -3.37 20.67
C ARG A 360 -36.11 -2.59 20.37
N ALA A 361 -36.05 -1.26 20.38
CA ALA A 361 -37.21 -0.40 20.11
C ALA A 361 -37.71 -0.51 18.67
N HIS A 362 -36.81 -0.67 17.69
CA HIS A 362 -37.13 -0.70 16.25
C HIS A 362 -36.96 -2.10 15.62
N PHE A 363 -37.14 -3.16 16.41
CA PHE A 363 -36.82 -4.53 15.99
C PHE A 363 -37.49 -4.95 14.67
N GLN A 364 -38.80 -4.75 14.55
CA GLN A 364 -39.56 -5.21 13.37
C GLN A 364 -39.10 -4.51 12.09
N ASP A 365 -38.80 -3.22 12.18
CA ASP A 365 -38.31 -2.43 11.05
C ASP A 365 -36.89 -2.87 10.65
N LEU A 366 -36.02 -3.12 11.65
CA LEU A 366 -34.64 -3.54 11.41
C LEU A 366 -34.52 -4.95 10.84
N ILE A 367 -35.35 -5.89 11.31
CA ILE A 367 -35.34 -7.25 10.76
C ILE A 367 -35.99 -7.31 9.37
N LEU A 368 -36.99 -6.47 9.10
CA LEU A 368 -37.53 -6.28 7.77
C LEU A 368 -36.46 -5.72 6.82
N TYR A 369 -35.68 -4.73 7.27
CA TYR A 369 -34.52 -4.23 6.54
C TYR A 369 -33.54 -5.36 6.18
N CYS A 370 -33.15 -6.19 7.16
CA CYS A 370 -32.27 -7.35 6.91
C CYS A 370 -32.89 -8.32 5.89
N ALA A 371 -34.20 -8.59 5.98
CA ALA A 371 -34.89 -9.47 5.05
C ALA A 371 -34.97 -8.90 3.63
N LEU A 372 -35.12 -7.58 3.49
CA LEU A 372 -35.07 -6.89 2.20
C LEU A 372 -33.67 -6.94 1.58
N ASP A 373 -32.61 -6.79 2.38
CA ASP A 373 -31.22 -6.94 1.92
C ASP A 373 -30.92 -8.39 1.46
N VAL A 374 -31.41 -9.40 2.19
CA VAL A 374 -31.34 -10.81 1.76
C VAL A 374 -32.09 -11.04 0.45
N LYS A 375 -33.29 -10.46 0.31
CA LYS A 375 -34.07 -10.54 -0.94
C LYS A 375 -33.35 -9.88 -2.10
N ALA A 376 -32.82 -8.67 -1.90
CA ALA A 376 -32.06 -7.94 -2.92
C ALA A 376 -30.79 -8.72 -3.32
N THR A 377 -30.12 -9.35 -2.35
CA THR A 377 -28.96 -10.23 -2.60
C THR A 377 -29.33 -11.44 -3.46
N TYR A 378 -30.49 -12.06 -3.20
CA TYR A 378 -31.01 -13.14 -4.02
C TYR A 378 -31.28 -12.69 -5.46
N GLU A 379 -31.97 -11.56 -5.65
CA GLU A 379 -32.28 -11.02 -6.98
C GLU A 379 -30.99 -10.68 -7.75
N VAL A 380 -30.01 -10.06 -7.09
CA VAL A 380 -28.67 -9.81 -7.66
C VAL A 380 -27.98 -11.12 -8.03
N PHE A 381 -28.04 -12.14 -7.18
CA PHE A 381 -27.45 -13.45 -7.47
C PHE A 381 -28.07 -14.09 -8.73
N GLN A 382 -29.39 -14.00 -8.92
CA GLN A 382 -30.08 -14.54 -10.09
C GLN A 382 -29.54 -13.95 -11.40
N GLU A 383 -29.26 -12.65 -11.43
CA GLU A 383 -28.73 -11.98 -12.61
C GLU A 383 -27.21 -12.15 -12.77
N THR A 384 -26.46 -12.08 -11.67
CA THR A 384 -24.99 -12.03 -11.72
C THR A 384 -24.34 -13.39 -11.90
N PHE A 385 -24.90 -14.47 -11.34
CA PHE A 385 -24.28 -15.79 -11.41
C PHE A 385 -24.23 -16.37 -12.84
N PRO A 386 -25.31 -16.33 -13.65
CA PRO A 386 -25.23 -16.76 -15.05
C PRO A 386 -24.21 -15.96 -15.86
N LEU A 387 -24.18 -14.63 -15.68
CA LEU A 387 -23.19 -13.75 -16.33
C LEU A 387 -21.76 -14.11 -15.90
N PHE A 388 -21.56 -14.45 -14.63
CA PHE A 388 -20.26 -14.87 -14.12
C PHE A 388 -19.79 -16.16 -14.78
N ILE A 389 -20.66 -17.17 -14.92
CA ILE A 389 -20.33 -18.44 -15.59
C ILE A 389 -20.05 -18.24 -17.09
N GLU A 390 -20.81 -17.39 -17.77
CA GLU A 390 -20.53 -17.03 -19.18
C GLU A 390 -19.14 -16.38 -19.32
N ARG A 391 -18.78 -15.51 -18.37
CA ARG A 391 -17.53 -14.76 -18.39
C ARG A 391 -16.32 -15.58 -17.95
N CYS A 392 -16.55 -16.57 -17.09
CA CYS A 392 -15.56 -17.45 -16.48
C CYS A 392 -15.97 -18.92 -16.72
N PRO A 393 -15.91 -19.39 -17.99
CA PRO A 393 -16.48 -20.68 -18.36
C PRO A 393 -15.74 -21.88 -17.75
N HIS A 394 -14.47 -21.70 -17.39
CA HIS A 394 -13.66 -22.80 -16.86
C HIS A 394 -14.00 -23.11 -15.39
N PRO A 395 -14.32 -24.38 -15.04
CA PRO A 395 -14.81 -24.77 -13.71
C PRO A 395 -13.80 -24.51 -12.58
N VAL A 396 -12.51 -24.48 -12.89
CA VAL A 396 -11.45 -24.15 -11.91
C VAL A 396 -11.64 -22.77 -11.31
N THR A 397 -12.17 -21.79 -12.06
CA THR A 397 -12.37 -20.44 -11.51
C THR A 397 -13.42 -20.45 -10.40
N LEU A 398 -14.53 -21.17 -10.59
CA LEU A 398 -15.56 -21.32 -9.55
C LEU A 398 -15.02 -22.13 -8.36
N ALA A 399 -14.36 -23.26 -8.61
CA ALA A 399 -13.78 -24.08 -7.55
C ALA A 399 -12.75 -23.30 -6.71
N GLY A 400 -11.88 -22.51 -7.38
CA GLY A 400 -10.90 -21.64 -6.72
C GLY A 400 -11.57 -20.56 -5.87
N MET A 401 -12.62 -19.91 -6.37
CA MET A 401 -13.38 -18.91 -5.58
C MET A 401 -14.02 -19.52 -4.33
N LEU A 402 -14.59 -20.73 -4.42
CA LEU A 402 -15.20 -21.41 -3.28
C LEU A 402 -14.16 -21.72 -2.18
N GLU A 403 -12.97 -22.18 -2.55
CA GLU A 403 -11.89 -22.47 -1.58
C GLU A 403 -11.23 -21.20 -1.04
N MET A 404 -11.05 -20.17 -1.87
CA MET A 404 -10.54 -18.86 -1.43
C MET A 404 -11.49 -18.14 -0.46
N GLY A 405 -12.78 -18.48 -0.47
CA GLY A 405 -13.79 -17.93 0.43
C GLY A 405 -13.76 -18.50 1.86
N VAL A 406 -12.94 -19.53 2.12
CA VAL A 406 -12.84 -20.18 3.44
C VAL A 406 -11.43 -20.10 4.08
N PRO A 407 -10.78 -18.92 4.12
CA PRO A 407 -9.47 -18.80 4.76
C PRO A 407 -9.56 -19.02 6.28
N TYR A 408 -8.49 -19.54 6.87
CA TYR A 408 -8.41 -19.85 8.29
C TYR A 408 -7.00 -19.59 8.80
N LEU A 409 -6.85 -18.75 9.83
CA LEU A 409 -5.57 -18.46 10.46
C LEU A 409 -5.61 -18.91 11.94
N PRO A 410 -4.95 -20.03 12.30
CA PRO A 410 -4.84 -20.42 13.70
C PRO A 410 -3.94 -19.44 14.46
N VAL A 411 -4.35 -19.14 15.68
CA VAL A 411 -3.61 -18.30 16.62
C VAL A 411 -3.64 -18.93 18.01
N ASN A 412 -2.72 -18.51 18.87
CA ASN A 412 -2.70 -18.89 20.28
C ASN A 412 -2.53 -17.64 21.16
N GLN A 413 -2.32 -17.83 22.45
CA GLN A 413 -2.09 -16.75 23.42
C GLN A 413 -1.02 -15.71 23.02
N ASN A 414 -0.07 -16.08 22.16
CA ASN A 414 0.97 -15.15 21.68
C ASN A 414 0.37 -13.99 20.89
N TRP A 415 -0.84 -14.12 20.34
CA TRP A 415 -1.54 -13.02 19.67
C TRP A 415 -1.82 -11.85 20.62
N GLU A 416 -2.43 -12.11 21.78
CA GLU A 416 -2.71 -11.08 22.80
C GLU A 416 -1.39 -10.48 23.30
N LYS A 417 -0.41 -11.35 23.58
CA LYS A 417 0.90 -10.95 24.05
C LYS A 417 1.63 -10.03 23.05
N TYR A 418 1.58 -10.36 21.77
CA TYR A 418 2.14 -9.55 20.69
C TYR A 418 1.46 -8.19 20.58
N LEU A 419 0.13 -8.15 20.68
CA LEU A 419 -0.61 -6.87 20.65
C LEU A 419 -0.18 -5.97 21.80
N ASP A 420 -0.13 -6.52 23.02
CA ASP A 420 0.23 -5.78 24.23
C ASP A 420 1.70 -5.33 24.19
N GLU A 421 2.63 -6.25 23.93
CA GLU A 421 4.07 -5.94 23.87
C GLU A 421 4.40 -4.94 22.75
N ALA A 422 3.80 -5.09 21.57
CA ALA A 422 4.01 -4.14 20.46
C ALA A 422 3.43 -2.76 20.78
N GLN A 423 2.25 -2.71 21.42
CA GLN A 423 1.61 -1.45 21.82
C GLN A 423 2.38 -0.74 22.94
N ILE A 424 2.82 -1.47 23.97
CA ILE A 424 3.65 -0.94 25.07
C ILE A 424 4.96 -0.39 24.50
N THR A 425 5.67 -1.17 23.68
CA THR A 425 6.94 -0.74 23.07
C THR A 425 6.73 0.50 22.20
N TYR A 426 5.64 0.56 21.43
CA TYR A 426 5.29 1.73 20.64
C TYR A 426 5.09 2.97 21.52
N GLU A 427 4.34 2.86 22.62
CA GLU A 427 4.10 3.96 23.54
C GLU A 427 5.37 4.42 24.26
N GLU A 428 6.24 3.49 24.66
CA GLU A 428 7.55 3.79 25.26
C GLU A 428 8.44 4.56 24.28
N LEU A 429 8.55 4.07 23.04
CA LEU A 429 9.30 4.76 22.00
C LEU A 429 8.70 6.13 21.66
N GLN A 430 7.37 6.26 21.64
CA GLN A 430 6.73 7.57 21.46
C GLN A 430 7.07 8.53 22.59
N LYS A 431 7.08 8.07 23.84
CA LYS A 431 7.49 8.87 25.01
C LYS A 431 8.97 9.25 24.92
N GLU A 432 9.85 8.32 24.54
CA GLU A 432 11.28 8.57 24.33
C GLU A 432 11.50 9.63 23.24
N MET A 433 10.86 9.45 22.09
CA MET A 433 10.92 10.40 20.98
C MET A 433 10.41 11.78 21.39
N LYS A 434 9.28 11.84 22.10
CA LYS A 434 8.73 13.10 22.62
C LYS A 434 9.71 13.77 23.57
N LYS A 435 10.35 13.03 24.47
CA LYS A 435 11.39 13.55 25.37
C LYS A 435 12.61 14.08 24.60
N SER A 436 13.08 13.37 23.58
CA SER A 436 14.18 13.83 22.72
C SER A 436 13.82 15.13 21.99
N LEU A 437 12.59 15.24 21.48
CA LEU A 437 12.09 16.46 20.86
C LEU A 437 11.96 17.62 21.87
N MET A 438 11.50 17.34 23.08
CA MET A 438 11.43 18.34 24.16
C MET A 438 12.82 18.86 24.53
N ASN A 439 13.82 17.98 24.62
CA ASN A 439 15.19 18.38 24.88
C ASN A 439 15.72 19.28 23.77
N LEU A 440 15.50 18.92 22.50
CA LEU A 440 15.88 19.76 21.35
C LEU A 440 15.21 21.15 21.40
N ALA A 441 13.93 21.22 21.79
CA ALA A 441 13.24 22.49 21.95
C ALA A 441 13.80 23.32 23.12
N ASN A 442 14.15 22.69 24.23
CA ASN A 442 14.79 23.35 25.38
C ASN A 442 16.18 23.88 25.02
N ASP A 443 17.00 23.05 24.35
CA ASP A 443 18.34 23.41 23.90
C ASP A 443 18.29 24.56 22.87
N ALA A 444 17.32 24.50 21.94
CA ALA A 444 17.08 25.59 21.01
C ALA A 444 16.71 26.89 21.76
N CYS A 445 15.86 26.83 22.79
CA CYS A 445 15.48 28.02 23.55
C CYS A 445 16.68 28.72 24.22
N GLN A 446 17.75 27.99 24.57
CA GLN A 446 18.99 28.58 25.11
C GLN A 446 19.72 29.49 24.10
N LEU A 447 19.45 29.36 22.80
CA LEU A 447 20.02 30.23 21.76
C LEU A 447 19.50 31.67 21.82
N LEU A 448 18.46 31.94 22.62
CA LEU A 448 18.02 33.29 22.95
C LEU A 448 19.11 34.06 23.70
N CYS A 449 19.95 33.37 24.50
CA CYS A 449 21.11 33.99 25.13
C CYS A 449 22.12 34.43 24.07
N ASP A 450 22.55 35.68 24.15
CA ASP A 450 23.51 36.33 23.24
C ASP A 450 23.07 36.38 21.76
N ASP A 451 21.76 36.30 21.48
CA ASP A 451 21.20 36.35 20.12
C ASP A 451 21.79 35.28 19.15
N ARG A 452 22.29 34.17 19.69
CA ARG A 452 22.99 33.11 18.92
C ARG A 452 22.10 32.49 17.84
N TYR A 453 20.79 32.52 18.01
CA TYR A 453 19.82 32.04 17.00
C TYR A 453 19.93 32.79 15.65
N LYS A 454 20.40 34.04 15.62
CA LYS A 454 20.61 34.81 14.37
C LYS A 454 21.67 34.18 13.46
N THR A 455 22.60 33.43 14.05
CA THR A 455 23.66 32.71 13.34
C THR A 455 23.32 31.24 13.05
N ASP A 456 22.17 30.75 13.52
CA ASP A 456 21.75 29.36 13.36
C ASP A 456 21.08 29.14 11.99
N PRO A 457 21.55 28.19 11.15
CA PRO A 457 21.00 27.97 9.80
C PRO A 457 19.52 27.57 9.72
N TRP A 458 18.94 27.01 10.80
CA TRP A 458 17.57 26.48 10.80
C TRP A 458 16.57 27.34 11.58
N LEU A 459 17.03 28.05 12.60
CA LEU A 459 16.16 28.68 13.60
C LEU A 459 16.10 30.22 13.51
N TRP A 460 16.89 30.83 12.63
CA TRP A 460 16.98 32.29 12.47
C TRP A 460 15.65 32.95 12.05
N ASP A 461 14.79 32.23 11.33
CA ASP A 461 13.51 32.73 10.78
C ASP A 461 12.29 32.51 11.70
N LEU A 462 12.51 32.10 12.96
CA LEU A 462 11.45 31.86 13.93
C LEU A 462 11.07 33.12 14.73
N GLU A 463 9.89 33.08 15.37
CA GLU A 463 9.37 34.14 16.26
C GLU A 463 10.09 34.15 17.62
N TRP A 464 11.18 34.91 17.75
CA TRP A 464 11.98 35.04 18.97
C TRP A 464 11.52 36.14 19.94
N ASP A 465 10.40 36.80 19.66
CA ASP A 465 9.83 37.85 20.51
C ASP A 465 9.43 37.32 21.89
N VAL A 466 9.85 38.04 22.93
CA VAL A 466 9.61 37.70 24.32
C VAL A 466 8.50 38.58 24.88
N GLN A 467 7.56 37.96 25.61
CA GLN A 467 6.54 38.72 26.32
C GLN A 467 7.14 39.41 27.55
N GLU A 468 7.03 40.74 27.59
CA GLU A 468 7.43 41.55 28.75
C GLU A 468 6.57 41.25 29.99
N PHE A 469 7.25 41.12 31.13
CA PHE A 469 6.61 40.88 32.42
C PHE A 469 5.88 42.13 32.91
N LYS A 470 4.55 42.13 32.91
CA LYS A 470 3.73 43.30 33.30
C LYS A 470 3.32 43.20 34.78
N GLN A 471 4.03 43.90 35.64
CA GLN A 471 3.71 44.07 37.06
C GLN A 471 2.42 44.89 37.27
N LYS A 472 1.75 44.71 38.43
CA LYS A 472 0.64 45.58 38.81
C LYS A 472 1.16 47.01 38.99
N LYS A 473 0.84 47.90 38.03
CA LYS A 473 1.14 49.34 38.17
C LYS A 473 0.51 49.85 39.47
N VAL A 474 1.32 50.48 40.32
CA VAL A 474 0.85 51.30 41.44
C VAL A 474 -0.06 52.37 40.83
N LYS A 475 -1.31 52.46 41.28
CA LYS A 475 -2.22 53.53 40.85
C LYS A 475 -1.65 54.84 41.38
N SER A 476 -0.99 55.63 40.52
CA SER A 476 -0.73 57.04 40.82
C SER A 476 -2.07 57.76 40.80
N ASN A 477 -2.58 58.14 41.98
CA ASN A 477 -3.78 58.97 42.09
C ASN A 477 -3.53 60.31 41.38
N LYS A 478 -4.09 60.48 40.19
CA LYS A 478 -4.35 61.79 39.58
C LYS A 478 -5.86 61.95 39.43
N ASN A 479 -6.37 62.96 40.14
CA ASN A 479 -7.71 63.52 40.01
C ASN A 479 -8.08 63.76 38.55
N LYS A 480 -9.25 63.27 38.12
CA LYS A 480 -10.39 64.12 37.73
C LYS A 480 -11.58 63.31 37.21
N ASP A 481 -12.72 63.68 37.80
CA ASP A 481 -14.03 63.92 37.21
C ASP A 481 -14.89 62.76 36.67
N LEU A 482 -16.01 62.62 37.38
CA LEU A 482 -17.23 61.87 37.10
C LEU A 482 -17.83 62.18 35.73
N LYS A 483 -18.28 61.14 35.02
CA LYS A 483 -19.52 61.11 34.21
C LYS A 483 -20.01 59.66 34.05
N PRO A 484 -21.33 59.45 33.82
CA PRO A 484 -22.08 58.33 34.39
C PRO A 484 -22.28 57.15 33.43
N ALA A 485 -22.67 56.02 34.02
CA ALA A 485 -22.92 54.75 33.37
C ALA A 485 -24.10 54.82 32.37
N PRO A 486 -24.04 54.06 31.26
CA PRO A 486 -25.22 53.74 30.47
C PRO A 486 -25.91 52.49 31.01
N GLU A 487 -27.23 52.61 31.08
CA GLU A 487 -28.24 51.65 31.50
C GLU A 487 -28.20 50.36 30.66
N TYR A 488 -28.32 49.21 31.32
CA TYR A 488 -28.88 48.03 30.68
C TYR A 488 -30.27 47.78 31.27
N ASN A 489 -31.24 47.78 30.38
CA ASN A 489 -32.65 47.55 30.64
C ASN A 489 -32.91 46.14 31.20
N ALA A 490 -33.73 46.15 32.26
CA ALA A 490 -34.83 45.25 32.62
C ALA A 490 -34.62 43.72 32.53
N ARG A 491 -34.71 42.96 33.65
CA ARG A 491 -35.94 42.64 34.44
C ARG A 491 -36.93 41.82 33.60
N ILE A 492 -37.54 40.71 34.03
CA ILE A 492 -37.98 40.19 35.36
C ILE A 492 -38.44 38.73 35.08
N GLN A 493 -38.34 37.72 35.97
CA GLN A 493 -39.19 37.41 37.15
C GLN A 493 -38.52 36.16 37.80
N ASP A 494 -38.37 36.03 39.11
CA ASP A 494 -39.48 35.74 40.03
C ASP A 494 -39.26 36.24 41.47
N PHE A 495 -40.41 36.45 42.11
CA PHE A 495 -40.72 37.03 43.42
C PHE A 495 -40.30 36.17 44.63
N THR A 496 -40.00 36.81 45.77
CA THR A 496 -40.85 36.76 46.99
C THR A 496 -40.41 37.80 48.03
N ASP A 497 -41.41 38.48 48.60
CA ASP A 497 -41.37 39.47 49.70
C ASP A 497 -40.99 38.87 51.06
N SER A 498 -40.23 39.63 51.87
CA SER A 498 -40.50 39.81 53.31
C SER A 498 -39.61 40.92 53.91
N HIS A 499 -40.26 41.96 54.45
CA HIS A 499 -39.72 43.02 55.31
C HIS A 499 -39.25 42.50 56.68
N GLU A 500 -38.19 43.11 57.25
CA GLU A 500 -37.95 43.45 58.69
C GLU A 500 -36.47 43.90 58.85
N ASP A 501 -36.19 45.20 59.01
CA ASP A 501 -35.90 45.99 60.24
C ASP A 501 -34.46 45.81 60.81
N PRO A 502 -33.70 46.90 61.11
CA PRO A 502 -32.27 46.84 61.42
C PRO A 502 -32.02 46.65 62.92
N GLY A 503 -31.39 45.53 63.29
CA GLY A 503 -30.91 45.26 64.65
C GLY A 503 -29.53 45.87 64.94
N PRO A 504 -29.22 46.21 66.21
CA PRO A 504 -28.10 47.07 66.64
C PRO A 504 -26.74 46.34 66.67
N PRO A 505 -25.61 47.08 66.75
CA PRO A 505 -24.27 46.53 66.60
C PRO A 505 -23.77 45.89 67.91
N PRO A 506 -22.94 44.84 67.84
CA PRO A 506 -22.04 44.53 68.93
C PRO A 506 -20.56 44.41 68.47
N GLU A 507 -19.73 45.23 69.12
CA GLU A 507 -18.45 44.88 69.77
C GLU A 507 -17.45 44.00 69.00
N GLU A 508 -16.80 44.52 67.95
CA GLU A 508 -15.42 44.14 67.60
C GLU A 508 -14.52 45.35 67.25
N GLU A 509 -14.89 46.56 67.70
CA GLU A 509 -13.98 47.73 67.74
C GLU A 509 -13.17 47.74 69.04
N GLU A 510 -12.35 46.70 69.31
CA GLU A 510 -11.19 46.80 70.20
C GLU A 510 -10.33 45.53 70.14
N SER A 511 -9.61 45.35 69.05
CA SER A 511 -8.29 44.72 69.13
C SER A 511 -7.35 45.54 68.28
N GLN A 512 -6.36 46.17 68.91
CA GLN A 512 -5.21 46.68 68.16
C GLN A 512 -4.75 45.55 67.25
N PRO A 513 -4.67 45.75 65.92
CA PRO A 513 -4.38 44.67 65.01
C PRO A 513 -3.05 44.05 65.43
N LEU A 514 -3.06 42.73 65.69
CA LEU A 514 -1.89 41.96 66.13
C LEU A 514 -0.66 42.43 65.31
N PRO A 515 0.50 42.70 65.93
CA PRO A 515 1.67 43.21 65.22
C PRO A 515 2.03 42.36 64.00
N GLY A 516 1.78 41.05 64.05
CA GLY A 516 1.96 40.12 62.94
C GLY A 516 0.98 40.32 61.77
N LYS A 517 -0.25 40.78 62.00
CA LYS A 517 -1.25 41.06 60.96
C LYS A 517 -0.95 42.40 60.28
N LEU A 518 -0.60 43.43 61.05
CA LEU A 518 -0.08 44.69 60.50
C LEU A 518 1.22 44.48 59.70
N TYR A 519 2.13 43.65 60.20
CA TYR A 519 3.36 43.30 59.48
C TYR A 519 3.08 42.48 58.21
N LEU A 520 2.09 41.59 58.24
CA LEU A 520 1.66 40.84 57.05
C LEU A 520 0.97 41.74 56.04
N ASP A 521 0.09 42.65 56.46
CA ASP A 521 -0.57 43.63 55.61
C ASP A 521 0.45 44.63 55.03
N GLU A 522 1.45 45.05 55.82
CA GLU A 522 2.55 45.90 55.37
C GLU A 522 3.47 45.15 54.38
N ILE A 523 3.75 43.85 54.61
CA ILE A 523 4.45 43.00 53.64
C ILE A 523 3.60 42.82 52.39
N ILE A 524 2.31 42.56 52.51
CA ILE A 524 1.39 42.35 51.38
C ILE A 524 1.28 43.64 50.57
N GLU A 525 1.13 44.81 51.18
CA GLU A 525 1.14 46.11 50.48
C GLU A 525 2.49 46.41 49.84
N LYS A 526 3.60 46.07 50.51
CA LYS A 526 4.95 46.21 49.94
C LYS A 526 5.20 45.21 48.82
N THR A 527 4.62 44.00 48.84
CA THR A 527 4.85 42.92 47.86
C THR A 527 3.81 42.86 46.73
N LEU A 528 2.60 43.41 46.93
CA LEU A 528 1.50 43.50 45.95
C LEU A 528 1.89 44.14 44.61
N PRO A 529 2.68 45.23 44.58
CA PRO A 529 3.16 45.84 43.34
C PRO A 529 4.08 44.90 42.54
N TYR A 530 4.77 44.00 43.24
CA TYR A 530 5.68 43.02 42.63
C TYR A 530 4.94 41.76 42.12
N LEU A 531 3.66 41.59 42.44
CA LEU A 531 2.82 40.51 41.90
C LEU A 531 2.37 40.81 40.45
N PRO A 532 2.33 39.81 39.56
CA PRO A 532 1.88 39.99 38.18
C PRO A 532 0.39 40.40 38.11
N LYS A 533 0.06 41.29 37.15
CA LYS A 533 -1.31 41.80 36.95
C LYS A 533 -2.29 40.74 36.45
N ARG A 534 -1.79 39.76 35.68
CA ARG A 534 -2.47 38.56 35.17
C ARG A 534 -1.44 37.44 35.11
N SER A 535 -1.83 36.19 35.35
CA SER A 535 -0.95 35.03 35.10
C SER A 535 -0.55 35.01 33.62
N GLN A 536 0.69 35.42 33.32
CA GLN A 536 1.25 35.37 31.97
C GLN A 536 1.78 33.95 31.71
N HIS A 537 1.49 33.40 30.53
CA HIS A 537 1.93 32.06 30.16
C HIS A 537 3.41 32.11 29.73
N MET A 538 4.28 31.49 30.52
CA MET A 538 5.73 31.36 30.27
C MET A 538 6.41 32.69 29.86
N PRO A 539 6.38 33.74 30.71
CA PRO A 539 7.07 35.00 30.44
C PRO A 539 8.59 34.77 30.29
N GLY A 540 9.27 35.58 29.47
CA GLY A 540 10.70 35.40 29.21
C GLY A 540 11.06 34.40 28.09
N HIS A 541 10.09 33.65 27.55
CA HIS A 541 10.33 32.65 26.51
C HIS A 541 9.81 33.12 25.12
N PRO A 542 10.44 32.68 24.01
CA PRO A 542 10.02 32.97 22.65
C PRO A 542 8.57 32.58 22.34
N GLY A 543 7.92 33.30 21.41
CA GLY A 543 6.56 33.00 20.95
C GLY A 543 6.37 31.55 20.47
N TRP A 544 7.32 31.02 19.70
CA TRP A 544 7.27 29.63 19.22
C TRP A 544 7.37 28.60 20.34
N TYR A 545 8.17 28.85 21.38
CA TYR A 545 8.39 27.93 22.49
C TYR A 545 7.18 27.91 23.43
N ARG A 546 6.57 29.08 23.68
CA ARG A 546 5.31 29.20 24.43
C ARG A 546 4.19 28.36 23.80
N LYS A 547 4.09 28.35 22.47
CA LYS A 547 3.11 27.53 21.73
C LYS A 547 3.29 26.01 21.95
N LEU A 548 4.48 25.56 22.36
CA LEU A 548 4.76 24.14 22.65
C LEU A 548 4.44 23.73 24.09
N CYS A 549 4.24 24.69 24.99
CA CYS A 549 3.94 24.42 26.40
C CYS A 549 2.43 24.44 26.65
N PRO A 550 1.85 23.44 27.34
CA PRO A 550 0.46 23.51 27.81
C PRO A 550 0.22 24.76 28.67
N ARG A 551 -1.01 25.28 28.66
CA ARG A 551 -1.37 26.43 29.51
C ARG A 551 -1.64 25.98 30.94
N LEU A 552 -1.39 26.85 31.92
CA LEU A 552 -1.53 26.54 33.36
C LEU A 552 -2.97 26.18 33.78
N ASP A 553 -3.97 26.55 32.96
CA ASP A 553 -5.39 26.24 33.13
C ASP A 553 -5.81 24.90 32.47
N ASP A 554 -4.89 24.21 31.80
CA ASP A 554 -5.14 22.92 31.14
C ASP A 554 -5.09 21.76 32.17
N PRO A 555 -6.11 20.88 32.23
CA PRO A 555 -6.10 19.71 33.14
C PRO A 555 -4.91 18.75 32.90
N ASP A 556 -4.35 18.73 31.68
CA ASP A 556 -3.18 17.90 31.33
C ASP A 556 -1.86 18.70 31.39
N TRP A 557 -1.80 19.77 32.21
CA TRP A 557 -0.61 20.61 32.31
C TRP A 557 0.61 19.82 32.85
N VAL A 558 1.69 19.83 32.06
CA VAL A 558 2.98 19.26 32.44
C VAL A 558 4.07 20.27 32.07
N PRO A 559 5.08 20.50 32.93
CA PRO A 559 6.14 21.46 32.67
C PRO A 559 6.94 21.13 31.40
N GLY A 560 7.25 22.17 30.61
CA GLY A 560 8.05 22.08 29.39
C GLY A 560 7.24 21.94 28.08
N PRO A 561 7.93 21.82 26.93
CA PRO A 561 7.33 21.85 25.59
C PRO A 561 6.63 20.54 25.21
N ASN A 562 5.63 20.13 25.98
CA ASN A 562 4.92 18.84 25.83
C ASN A 562 3.99 18.73 24.62
N LEU A 563 3.71 19.81 23.90
CA LEU A 563 2.85 19.79 22.72
C LEU A 563 3.63 19.49 21.42
N ILE A 564 4.96 19.31 21.51
CA ILE A 564 5.80 19.02 20.34
C ILE A 564 5.43 17.68 19.69
N SER A 565 5.31 17.67 18.36
CA SER A 565 5.07 16.46 17.58
C SER A 565 5.74 16.51 16.20
N LEU A 566 5.97 15.35 15.59
CA LEU A 566 6.54 15.25 14.23
C LEU A 566 5.68 15.90 13.14
N GLN A 567 4.39 16.16 13.41
CA GLN A 567 3.49 16.82 12.46
C GLN A 567 3.69 18.34 12.42
N MET A 568 4.33 18.92 13.44
CA MET A 568 4.58 20.35 13.50
C MET A 568 5.66 20.75 12.49
N ARG A 569 5.45 21.87 11.79
CA ARG A 569 6.43 22.45 10.85
C ARG A 569 7.74 22.85 11.53
N LEU A 570 7.70 23.12 12.83
CA LEU A 570 8.87 23.48 13.62
C LEU A 570 9.82 22.28 13.85
N THR A 571 9.30 21.06 13.89
CA THR A 571 10.05 19.87 14.30
C THR A 571 11.24 19.54 13.40
N PRO A 572 11.12 19.54 12.05
CA PRO A 572 12.28 19.36 11.17
C PRO A 572 13.40 20.39 11.39
N LYS A 573 13.05 21.63 11.74
CA LYS A 573 14.03 22.70 12.03
C LYS A 573 14.73 22.48 13.36
N LEU A 574 13.99 22.13 14.42
CA LEU A 574 14.56 21.78 15.73
C LEU A 574 15.48 20.55 15.67
N MET A 575 15.16 19.60 14.80
CA MET A 575 16.00 18.43 14.53
C MET A 575 17.20 18.72 13.62
N ARG A 576 17.33 19.96 13.11
CA ARG A 576 18.42 20.39 12.22
C ARG A 576 18.64 19.44 11.05
N LEU A 577 17.55 19.07 10.38
CA LEU A 577 17.59 18.11 9.29
C LEU A 577 18.29 18.70 8.06
N THR A 578 19.11 17.87 7.40
CA THR A 578 19.80 18.17 6.16
C THR A 578 19.36 17.23 5.03
N TRP A 579 19.38 17.76 3.80
CA TRP A 579 19.25 17.02 2.56
C TRP A 579 20.56 17.11 1.78
N ASP A 580 21.27 15.98 1.60
CA ASP A 580 22.61 15.96 0.99
C ASP A 580 23.60 16.97 1.63
N GLY A 581 23.45 17.23 2.94
CA GLY A 581 24.27 18.21 3.68
C GLY A 581 23.75 19.65 3.67
N PHE A 582 22.67 19.95 2.93
CA PHE A 582 22.05 21.28 2.91
C PHE A 582 20.90 21.39 3.92
N PRO A 583 20.73 22.51 4.63
CA PRO A 583 19.68 22.67 5.65
C PRO A 583 18.28 22.70 5.03
N LEU A 584 17.34 21.98 5.64
CA LEU A 584 15.93 22.01 5.25
C LEU A 584 15.25 23.33 5.65
N HIS A 585 14.44 23.87 4.74
CA HIS A 585 13.65 25.08 4.92
C HIS A 585 12.23 24.91 4.38
N PHE A 586 11.26 25.58 4.98
CA PHE A 586 9.85 25.50 4.59
C PHE A 586 9.40 26.82 3.94
N SER A 587 8.95 26.75 2.69
CA SER A 587 8.33 27.86 1.98
C SER A 587 6.80 27.71 1.98
N GLU A 588 6.06 28.79 2.20
CA GLU A 588 4.59 28.76 2.17
C GLU A 588 4.03 28.38 0.79
N LYS A 589 4.71 28.81 -0.28
CA LYS A 589 4.28 28.54 -1.66
C LYS A 589 4.67 27.14 -2.15
N HIS A 590 5.89 26.71 -1.82
CA HIS A 590 6.50 25.51 -2.43
C HIS A 590 6.65 24.31 -1.48
N GLY A 591 6.30 24.47 -0.21
CA GLY A 591 6.43 23.43 0.82
C GLY A 591 7.87 23.25 1.30
N TRP A 592 8.21 22.02 1.72
CA TRP A 592 9.56 21.69 2.18
C TRP A 592 10.59 21.60 1.04
N GLY A 593 11.74 22.21 1.27
CA GLY A 593 12.91 22.21 0.39
C GLY A 593 14.20 22.36 1.18
N TYR A 594 15.31 22.62 0.50
CA TYR A 594 16.62 22.85 1.11
C TYR A 594 17.30 24.09 0.52
N LEU A 595 18.19 24.70 1.30
CA LEU A 595 18.89 25.94 0.95
C LEU A 595 20.31 25.64 0.46
N VAL A 596 20.63 26.10 -0.75
CA VAL A 596 21.95 25.96 -1.36
C VAL A 596 22.63 27.33 -1.41
N PRO A 597 23.81 27.54 -0.79
CA PRO A 597 24.50 28.82 -0.80
C PRO A 597 25.02 29.18 -2.20
N GLY A 598 25.19 30.48 -2.47
CA GLY A 598 25.80 30.98 -3.73
C GLY A 598 24.96 32.00 -4.50
N ARG A 599 23.82 32.44 -3.98
CA ARG A 599 22.94 33.41 -4.63
C ARG A 599 23.39 34.86 -4.37
N LYS A 600 24.08 35.51 -5.32
CA LYS A 600 24.64 36.87 -5.10
C LYS A 600 23.76 38.03 -5.58
N ASP A 601 22.76 37.78 -6.42
CA ASP A 601 21.77 38.80 -6.88
C ASP A 601 21.03 39.45 -5.69
N ASN A 602 20.70 38.65 -4.67
CA ASN A 602 19.93 39.11 -3.51
C ASN A 602 20.81 39.58 -2.34
N LEU A 603 22.14 39.52 -2.46
CA LEU A 603 23.05 40.03 -1.43
C LEU A 603 23.24 41.56 -1.52
N MET A 604 23.03 42.15 -2.70
CA MET A 604 23.29 43.57 -2.95
C MET A 604 22.06 44.48 -2.88
N ALA A 605 20.85 43.91 -2.68
CA ALA A 605 19.61 44.68 -2.61
C ALA A 605 19.31 45.28 -1.21
N ASN A 606 20.04 44.85 -0.16
CA ASN A 606 19.81 45.29 1.23
C ASN A 606 20.80 46.36 1.73
N VAL A 607 21.69 46.88 0.87
CA VAL A 607 22.55 48.02 1.22
C VAL A 607 21.97 49.28 0.58
N VAL A 608 20.93 49.83 1.20
CA VAL A 608 20.56 51.24 1.00
C VAL A 608 21.14 52.00 2.17
N GLU A 609 22.09 52.90 1.89
CA GLU A 609 22.51 53.93 2.82
C GLU A 609 21.30 54.83 3.09
N ASP A 610 20.67 54.70 4.27
CA ASP A 610 19.90 55.79 4.84
C ASP A 610 20.10 55.82 6.36
N ASP A 611 20.32 57.03 6.87
CA ASP A 611 20.72 57.34 8.23
C ASP A 611 19.61 56.98 9.24
N GLY A 612 19.98 56.27 10.30
CA GLY A 612 19.32 56.37 11.61
C GLY A 612 17.92 55.77 11.75
N ASP A 613 17.79 54.45 11.60
CA ASP A 613 17.09 53.56 12.55
C ASP A 613 17.20 52.13 11.99
N ILE A 614 17.98 51.27 12.67
CA ILE A 614 18.22 49.89 12.24
C ILE A 614 16.96 49.08 12.56
N ASP A 615 16.04 48.99 11.60
CA ASP A 615 15.04 47.92 11.59
C ASP A 615 15.77 46.63 11.17
N VAL A 616 16.13 45.80 12.16
CA VAL A 616 16.87 44.54 11.96
C VAL A 616 15.97 43.56 11.22
N HIS A 617 15.91 43.64 9.90
CA HIS A 617 15.46 42.50 9.11
C HIS A 617 16.46 41.35 9.34
N ASN A 618 15.97 40.22 9.85
CA ASN A 618 16.73 38.98 10.07
C ASN A 618 17.35 38.51 8.74
N ASP A 619 18.55 38.98 8.42
CA ASP A 619 19.31 38.52 7.26
C ASP A 619 19.71 37.05 7.45
N CYS A 620 19.45 36.23 6.43
CA CYS A 620 19.78 34.81 6.45
C CYS A 620 21.30 34.58 6.67
N PRO A 621 21.71 33.68 7.58
CA PRO A 621 23.12 33.41 7.86
C PRO A 621 23.75 32.50 6.80
N TYR A 622 23.87 33.00 5.55
CA TYR A 622 24.36 32.21 4.41
C TYR A 622 25.77 31.61 4.62
N ARG A 623 26.67 32.30 5.35
CA ARG A 623 28.00 31.78 5.71
C ARG A 623 27.93 30.60 6.68
N ALA A 624 26.95 30.57 7.57
CA ALA A 624 26.74 29.44 8.46
C ALA A 624 26.21 28.22 7.68
N ILE A 625 25.33 28.45 6.69
CA ILE A 625 24.84 27.41 5.76
C ILE A 625 26.01 26.82 4.95
N GLU A 626 26.90 27.66 4.44
CA GLU A 626 28.11 27.23 3.72
C GLU A 626 29.03 26.37 4.60
N ASN A 627 29.26 26.78 5.85
CA ASN A 627 30.07 26.01 6.80
C ASN A 627 29.49 24.62 7.10
N VAL A 628 28.16 24.50 7.26
CA VAL A 628 27.49 23.20 7.46
C VAL A 628 27.74 22.27 6.28
N TYR A 629 27.61 22.78 5.06
CA TYR A 629 27.87 21.98 3.86
C TYR A 629 29.36 21.58 3.74
N MET A 630 30.28 22.49 4.08
CA MET A 630 31.71 22.20 4.10
C MET A 630 32.08 21.14 5.13
N GLU A 631 31.45 21.14 6.30
CA GLU A 631 31.62 20.11 7.32
C GLU A 631 31.10 18.75 6.84
N TYR A 632 29.92 18.73 6.20
CA TYR A 632 29.39 17.53 5.57
C TYR A 632 30.35 16.95 4.51
N CYS A 633 30.91 17.79 3.64
CA CYS A 633 31.91 17.36 2.63
C CYS A 633 33.17 16.77 3.27
N LYS A 634 33.70 17.37 4.34
CA LYS A 634 34.85 16.84 5.09
C LYS A 634 34.55 15.48 5.72
N ASN A 635 33.37 15.33 6.33
CA ASN A 635 32.95 14.07 6.95
C ASN A 635 32.72 12.96 5.91
N LYS A 636 32.20 13.31 4.73
CA LYS A 636 32.04 12.40 3.60
C LYS A 636 33.38 11.95 3.01
N ALA A 637 34.35 12.85 2.89
CA ALA A 637 35.71 12.51 2.47
C ALA A 637 36.42 11.57 3.48
N ASN A 638 36.19 11.78 4.78
CA ASN A 638 36.75 10.96 5.86
C ASN A 638 36.07 9.59 6.06
N SER A 639 34.82 9.42 5.62
CA SER A 639 34.12 8.12 5.63
C SER A 639 34.53 7.28 4.43
N ASN A 640 34.62 7.88 3.24
CA ASN A 640 35.14 7.22 2.03
C ASN A 640 36.61 6.76 2.15
N SER A 641 37.42 7.39 3.02
CA SER A 641 38.80 6.95 3.31
C SER A 641 38.89 5.78 4.30
N LYS A 642 37.86 5.56 5.14
CA LYS A 642 37.77 4.43 6.07
C LYS A 642 37.12 3.19 5.46
N GLU A 643 36.21 3.36 4.49
CA GLU A 643 35.58 2.22 3.78
C GLU A 643 36.52 1.52 2.79
N ARG A 644 37.61 2.16 2.35
CA ARG A 644 38.60 1.53 1.47
C ARG A 644 39.39 0.36 2.10
N ASP A 645 39.36 0.21 3.43
CA ASP A 645 40.08 -0.86 4.14
C ASP A 645 39.18 -2.00 4.67
N SER A 646 37.89 -2.04 4.33
CA SER A 646 37.03 -3.18 4.67
C SER A 646 36.02 -3.52 3.58
N ASN A 647 36.19 -4.69 2.98
CA ASN A 647 35.41 -5.35 1.93
C ASN A 647 35.60 -4.82 0.50
N VAL A 648 36.64 -5.35 -0.16
CA VAL A 648 36.70 -5.47 -1.62
C VAL A 648 35.73 -6.56 -2.07
N GLN A 649 34.51 -6.17 -2.44
CA GLN A 649 33.72 -6.75 -3.53
C GLN A 649 32.48 -5.89 -3.78
N ASP A 650 32.19 -5.64 -5.07
CA ASP A 650 31.14 -4.79 -5.63
C ASP A 650 31.38 -3.27 -5.61
N ASP A 651 32.48 -2.84 -6.23
CA ASP A 651 32.59 -1.47 -6.74
C ASP A 651 32.83 -1.46 -8.26
N PHE A 652 32.15 -0.53 -8.92
CA PHE A 652 32.06 -0.22 -10.35
C PHE A 652 33.14 -0.84 -11.29
N MET A 653 32.77 -1.92 -12.00
CA MET A 653 33.43 -2.31 -13.25
C MET A 653 32.75 -1.56 -14.41
N LEU A 654 33.39 -0.48 -14.87
CA LEU A 654 33.13 0.09 -16.19
C LEU A 654 33.72 -0.86 -17.23
N THR A 655 32.89 -1.75 -17.79
CA THR A 655 33.26 -2.48 -19.01
C THR A 655 33.05 -1.55 -20.20
N GLU A 656 34.16 -1.10 -20.79
CA GLU A 656 34.21 -0.41 -22.08
C GLU A 656 33.83 -1.38 -23.22
N ASP A 657 32.53 -1.66 -23.39
CA ASP A 657 32.04 -2.30 -24.62
C ASP A 657 31.23 -1.28 -25.44
N ASN A 658 31.95 -0.64 -26.36
CA ASN A 658 31.49 0.40 -27.30
C ASN A 658 30.47 -0.12 -28.34
N SER A 659 30.10 -1.41 -28.28
CA SER A 659 29.24 -2.10 -29.25
C SER A 659 27.73 -1.85 -29.03
N ILE A 660 27.29 -1.78 -27.76
CA ILE A 660 25.87 -1.57 -27.42
C ILE A 660 25.47 -0.11 -27.69
N TRP A 661 26.37 0.84 -27.42
CA TRP A 661 26.14 2.26 -27.63
C TRP A 661 25.99 2.64 -29.10
N GLN A 662 26.74 2.02 -30.02
CA GLN A 662 26.57 2.24 -31.47
C GLN A 662 25.21 1.73 -32.00
N LYS A 663 24.77 0.54 -31.57
CA LYS A 663 23.43 0.01 -31.93
C LYS A 663 22.29 0.86 -31.36
N VAL A 664 22.44 1.36 -30.13
CA VAL A 664 21.46 2.24 -29.47
C VAL A 664 21.40 3.62 -30.12
N GLU A 665 22.54 4.16 -30.58
CA GLU A 665 22.60 5.43 -31.30
C GLU A 665 22.00 5.34 -32.72
N GLU A 666 22.19 4.22 -33.43
CA GLU A 666 21.51 3.94 -34.70
C GLU A 666 19.98 3.78 -34.53
N LEU A 667 19.53 3.11 -33.46
CA LEU A 667 18.11 2.96 -33.14
C LEU A 667 17.46 4.27 -32.64
N SER A 668 18.21 5.12 -31.94
CA SER A 668 17.75 6.43 -31.45
C SER A 668 17.66 7.48 -32.57
N ARG A 669 18.55 7.42 -33.57
CA ARG A 669 18.49 8.26 -34.79
C ARG A 669 17.24 8.03 -35.63
N LEU A 670 16.69 6.80 -35.63
CA LEU A 670 15.41 6.49 -36.29
C LEU A 670 14.19 7.13 -35.61
N GLU A 671 14.31 7.54 -34.34
CA GLU A 671 13.22 8.13 -33.56
C GLU A 671 13.36 9.65 -33.32
N ASN A 672 14.57 10.22 -33.46
CA ASN A 672 14.89 11.61 -33.10
C ASN A 672 15.08 12.59 -34.27
N GLU A 673 14.48 12.35 -35.45
CA GLU A 673 14.27 13.40 -36.47
C GLU A 673 12.82 13.92 -36.45
N ILE A 674 12.32 14.28 -35.27
CA ILE A 674 11.10 15.07 -35.12
C ILE A 674 11.39 16.19 -34.11
N GLY A 675 11.74 17.35 -34.67
CA GLY A 675 11.74 18.62 -33.96
C GLY A 675 13.10 19.31 -33.91
N LEU A 676 13.43 20.04 -34.98
CA LEU A 676 14.12 21.35 -35.00
C LEU A 676 14.68 21.60 -36.42
N GLU A 677 13.87 22.14 -37.32
CA GLU A 677 14.38 22.95 -38.43
C GLU A 677 14.15 24.42 -38.09
N GLY A 678 15.24 25.14 -37.81
CA GLY A 678 15.24 26.58 -37.66
C GLY A 678 16.25 27.10 -36.64
N SER A 679 17.53 27.18 -37.00
CA SER A 679 18.34 28.40 -36.83
C SER A 679 19.81 28.19 -37.25
N SER A 680 20.30 29.23 -37.91
CA SER A 680 21.60 29.56 -38.48
C SER A 680 22.90 29.01 -37.86
N LYS A 681 23.77 28.60 -38.80
CA LYS A 681 25.25 28.56 -38.83
C LYS A 681 25.99 29.34 -37.73
N ALA A 682 26.87 28.64 -37.00
CA ALA A 682 28.09 29.22 -36.43
C ALA A 682 29.24 28.19 -36.52
N THR A 683 30.36 28.66 -37.07
CA THR A 683 31.58 27.91 -37.42
C THR A 683 32.37 27.43 -36.21
N SER A 684 32.70 26.13 -36.19
CA SER A 684 33.56 25.50 -35.19
C SER A 684 35.05 25.78 -35.48
N ARG A 685 35.74 26.44 -34.55
CA ARG A 685 37.21 26.56 -34.53
C ARG A 685 37.78 25.45 -33.66
N LYS A 686 38.50 24.51 -34.28
CA LYS A 686 39.39 23.55 -33.61
C LYS A 686 40.43 24.30 -32.76
N LYS A 687 40.54 23.95 -31.47
CA LYS A 687 41.75 24.17 -30.68
C LYS A 687 42.18 22.86 -30.02
N THR A 688 43.49 22.66 -30.13
CA THR A 688 44.27 21.46 -29.91
C THR A 688 44.44 21.15 -28.43
N LYS A 689 44.45 19.85 -28.09
CA LYS A 689 44.92 19.32 -26.79
C LYS A 689 46.36 19.77 -26.55
N ASN A 690 46.63 20.33 -25.37
CA ASN A 690 47.92 20.23 -24.71
C ASN A 690 47.69 19.75 -23.28
N GLN A 691 48.46 18.73 -22.90
CA GLN A 691 48.62 18.20 -21.54
C GLN A 691 49.31 19.26 -20.66
N LEU A 692 48.95 19.32 -19.37
CA LEU A 692 49.88 19.43 -18.23
C LEU A 692 49.11 19.49 -16.90
N GLU A 693 49.45 18.53 -16.04
CA GLU A 693 49.55 18.59 -14.56
C GLU A 693 48.32 18.79 -13.65
N PRO A 694 48.37 18.22 -12.41
CA PRO A 694 47.19 18.03 -11.56
C PRO A 694 46.86 19.32 -10.77
N PRO A 695 45.59 19.66 -10.53
CA PRO A 695 45.27 20.78 -9.66
C PRO A 695 45.31 20.35 -8.19
N ALA A 696 45.98 21.19 -7.41
CA ALA A 696 45.92 21.28 -5.97
C ALA A 696 44.48 21.44 -5.44
N GLU A 697 44.31 21.14 -4.16
CA GLU A 697 43.10 21.32 -3.34
C GLU A 697 42.28 22.57 -3.73
N LEU A 698 41.16 22.37 -4.44
CA LEU A 698 40.21 23.43 -4.79
C LEU A 698 39.04 23.44 -3.82
N LEU A 699 38.93 24.53 -3.06
CA LEU A 699 37.67 24.98 -2.47
C LEU A 699 36.62 25.14 -3.59
N PRO A 700 35.36 24.73 -3.41
CA PRO A 700 34.33 24.92 -4.44
C PRO A 700 34.06 26.43 -4.65
N GLU A 701 34.39 26.95 -5.83
CA GLU A 701 34.01 28.31 -6.23
C GLU A 701 32.51 28.35 -6.54
N PHE A 702 31.72 29.04 -5.72
CA PHE A 702 30.31 29.32 -5.99
C PHE A 702 30.21 30.48 -7.01
N ASP A 703 30.07 30.12 -8.29
CA ASP A 703 29.88 31.07 -9.39
C ASP A 703 28.47 31.71 -9.38
N ASN A 704 28.28 32.82 -10.10
CA ASN A 704 27.07 33.65 -10.09
C ASN A 704 25.86 33.06 -10.85
N SER A 705 26.02 31.86 -11.41
CA SER A 705 24.93 31.08 -12.00
C SER A 705 24.30 30.21 -10.92
N ALA A 706 23.02 29.85 -11.07
CA ALA A 706 22.41 28.85 -10.20
C ALA A 706 23.36 27.64 -10.17
N PRO A 707 23.91 27.25 -9.00
CA PRO A 707 24.83 26.13 -8.95
C PRO A 707 24.13 24.96 -9.62
N HIS A 708 24.81 24.23 -10.51
CA HIS A 708 24.30 23.00 -11.14
C HIS A 708 24.10 21.95 -10.05
N HIS A 709 23.08 22.17 -9.22
CA HIS A 709 22.72 21.35 -8.09
C HIS A 709 21.59 20.46 -8.57
N HIS A 710 21.81 19.17 -8.47
CA HIS A 710 20.82 18.18 -8.87
C HIS A 710 19.59 18.26 -7.93
N GLY A 711 18.46 18.79 -8.43
CA GLY A 711 17.25 18.96 -7.63
C GLY A 711 16.13 19.72 -8.34
N ASN A 712 14.93 19.73 -7.74
CA ASN A 712 13.75 20.41 -8.30
C ASN A 712 13.80 21.92 -8.00
N GLY A 713 14.46 22.69 -8.85
CA GLY A 713 14.67 24.14 -8.68
C GLY A 713 15.71 24.68 -9.66
N PRO A 714 16.19 25.92 -9.47
CA PRO A 714 15.92 26.83 -8.36
C PRO A 714 14.55 27.53 -8.46
N CYS A 715 13.85 27.65 -7.34
CA CYS A 715 12.64 28.50 -7.24
C CYS A 715 13.06 29.96 -7.01
N GLY A 716 13.23 30.72 -8.09
CA GLY A 716 13.71 32.11 -8.03
C GLY A 716 12.81 33.07 -7.23
N ASP A 717 11.53 32.72 -7.04
CA ASP A 717 10.54 33.47 -6.27
C ASP A 717 10.70 33.37 -4.74
N VAL A 718 11.50 32.41 -4.26
CA VAL A 718 11.88 32.31 -2.85
C VAL A 718 13.14 33.13 -2.63
N ASN A 719 12.98 34.34 -2.10
CA ASN A 719 14.07 35.30 -1.88
C ASN A 719 14.66 35.14 -0.47
N VAL A 720 15.57 34.17 -0.29
CA VAL A 720 16.39 34.03 0.92
C VAL A 720 17.78 34.60 0.62
N SER A 721 18.25 35.56 1.41
CA SER A 721 19.54 36.24 1.20
C SER A 721 20.69 35.23 1.09
N GLY A 722 21.48 35.30 0.01
CA GLY A 722 22.66 34.45 -0.20
C GLY A 722 22.38 33.00 -0.62
N CYS A 723 21.13 32.53 -0.66
CA CYS A 723 20.79 31.12 -0.90
C CYS A 723 19.75 30.91 -2.03
N TRP A 724 19.89 29.80 -2.75
CA TRP A 724 18.90 29.25 -3.68
C TRP A 724 18.01 28.23 -2.96
N PHE A 725 16.72 28.20 -3.28
CA PHE A 725 15.78 27.21 -2.74
C PHE A 725 15.45 26.12 -3.77
N TYR A 726 15.59 24.86 -3.34
CA TYR A 726 15.24 23.67 -4.12
C TYR A 726 14.18 22.85 -3.39
N ARG A 727 13.17 22.37 -4.11
CA ARG A 727 12.04 21.61 -3.55
C ARG A 727 12.42 20.15 -3.32
N LEU A 728 11.91 19.57 -2.24
CA LEU A 728 12.02 18.12 -2.03
C LEU A 728 11.22 17.35 -3.09
N PRO A 729 11.71 16.18 -3.55
CA PRO A 729 11.00 15.37 -4.52
C PRO A 729 9.71 14.79 -3.92
N HIS A 730 8.61 14.89 -4.66
CA HIS A 730 7.30 14.36 -4.26
C HIS A 730 6.91 13.14 -5.09
N LYS A 731 6.32 12.11 -4.45
CA LYS A 731 5.94 10.85 -5.12
C LYS A 731 4.98 11.04 -6.31
N ASP A 732 4.03 11.96 -6.18
CA ASP A 732 3.02 12.22 -7.20
C ASP A 732 3.50 13.18 -8.31
N GLY A 733 4.77 13.57 -8.30
CA GLY A 733 5.42 14.38 -9.34
C GLY A 733 5.93 15.73 -8.85
N TYR A 734 6.79 16.35 -9.67
CA TYR A 734 7.54 17.58 -9.35
C TYR A 734 6.67 18.80 -9.03
N THR A 735 5.41 18.85 -9.46
CA THR A 735 4.51 19.98 -9.19
C THR A 735 3.93 19.97 -7.78
N ASN A 736 3.93 18.82 -7.10
CA ASN A 736 3.29 18.67 -5.80
C ASN A 736 4.24 19.02 -4.65
N ASN A 737 3.71 19.67 -3.61
CA ASN A 737 4.49 20.11 -2.45
C ASN A 737 4.64 19.00 -1.42
N VAL A 738 5.84 18.87 -0.85
CA VAL A 738 6.07 17.98 0.29
C VAL A 738 5.53 18.63 1.56
N GLY A 739 4.57 17.95 2.21
CA GLY A 739 3.96 18.43 3.45
C GLY A 739 4.77 18.10 4.71
N SER A 740 5.40 16.92 4.77
CA SER A 740 6.23 16.51 5.91
C SER A 740 7.43 15.67 5.45
N PRO A 741 8.66 15.98 5.90
CA PRO A 741 9.85 15.18 5.60
C PRO A 741 9.90 13.85 6.38
N PHE A 742 8.98 13.61 7.31
CA PHE A 742 8.86 12.34 8.06
C PHE A 742 7.86 11.36 7.43
N ALA A 743 7.36 11.67 6.22
CA ALA A 743 6.44 10.80 5.50
C ALA A 743 7.11 9.47 5.12
N LYS A 744 6.30 8.43 4.91
CA LYS A 744 6.75 7.08 4.56
C LYS A 744 7.72 7.05 3.36
N ASP A 745 7.48 7.95 2.40
CA ASP A 745 8.23 8.02 1.14
C ASP A 745 9.70 8.47 1.35
N PHE A 746 10.01 9.13 2.46
CA PHE A 746 11.37 9.58 2.81
C PHE A 746 12.12 8.61 3.72
N LEU A 747 11.48 7.54 4.22
CA LEU A 747 12.18 6.55 5.06
C LEU A 747 13.41 5.92 4.36
N PRO A 748 13.38 5.57 3.05
CA PRO A 748 14.57 5.09 2.35
C PRO A 748 15.67 6.16 2.25
N LYS A 749 15.28 7.44 2.14
CA LYS A 749 16.21 8.58 2.11
C LYS A 749 16.87 8.83 3.46
N MET A 750 16.26 8.36 4.54
CA MET A 750 16.89 8.32 5.85
C MET A 750 17.86 7.15 5.98
N GLU A 751 17.62 6.03 5.27
CA GLU A 751 18.49 4.85 5.26
C GLU A 751 19.75 5.05 4.40
N ASP A 752 19.63 5.72 3.24
CA ASP A 752 20.75 6.00 2.34
C ASP A 752 21.60 7.23 2.75
N GLY A 753 21.23 7.90 3.85
CA GLY A 753 21.92 9.07 4.37
C GLY A 753 21.64 10.39 3.64
N THR A 754 20.75 10.41 2.65
CA THR A 754 20.34 11.64 1.95
C THR A 754 19.65 12.61 2.92
N LEU A 755 18.74 12.11 3.74
CA LEU A 755 18.00 12.87 4.76
C LEU A 755 18.48 12.47 6.16
N GLN A 756 19.24 13.33 6.82
CA GLN A 756 19.81 13.05 8.14
C GLN A 756 19.76 14.27 9.06
N ALA A 757 20.01 14.05 10.36
CA ALA A 757 20.22 15.16 11.30
C ALA A 757 21.67 15.65 11.19
N SER A 758 21.89 16.97 11.31
CA SER A 758 23.24 17.56 11.30
C SER A 758 24.13 17.06 12.45
N THR A 759 25.45 17.12 12.28
CA THR A 759 26.47 16.66 13.24
C THR A 759 26.29 17.34 14.61
N GLY A 760 26.20 16.52 15.68
CA GLY A 760 26.14 16.97 17.07
C GLY A 760 24.83 16.70 17.84
N GLY A 761 23.76 16.22 17.18
CA GLY A 761 22.45 16.00 17.81
C GLY A 761 22.08 14.53 18.01
N ASN A 762 22.67 13.83 19.00
CA ASN A 762 22.30 12.44 19.33
C ASN A 762 20.78 12.27 19.50
N SER A 763 20.10 13.26 20.10
CA SER A 763 18.65 13.28 20.30
C SER A 763 17.86 13.34 18.98
N ALA A 764 18.35 14.05 17.96
CA ALA A 764 17.69 14.19 16.66
C ALA A 764 17.82 12.91 15.83
N THR A 765 19.03 12.34 15.75
CA THR A 765 19.27 11.04 15.11
C THR A 765 18.43 9.96 15.76
N ARG A 766 18.39 9.91 17.10
CA ARG A 766 17.57 8.95 17.84
C ARG A 766 16.08 9.13 17.56
N ALA A 767 15.57 10.36 17.47
CA ALA A 767 14.17 10.61 17.13
C ALA A 767 13.82 10.16 15.70
N LEU A 768 14.76 10.28 14.75
CA LEU A 768 14.61 9.75 13.39
C LEU A 768 14.53 8.20 13.38
N GLU A 769 15.45 7.54 14.09
CA GLU A 769 15.44 6.09 14.27
C GLU A 769 14.13 5.60 14.88
N ILE A 770 13.66 6.25 15.95
CA ILE A 770 12.41 5.90 16.60
C ILE A 770 11.23 6.05 15.63
N ASN A 771 11.14 7.16 14.90
CA ASN A 771 10.08 7.36 13.90
C ASN A 771 10.08 6.24 12.86
N LYS A 772 11.26 5.78 12.43
CA LYS A 772 11.40 4.63 11.54
C LYS A 772 10.86 3.36 12.20
N MET A 773 11.24 3.07 13.44
CA MET A 773 10.80 1.88 14.19
C MET A 773 9.28 1.80 14.37
N ILE A 774 8.64 2.92 14.72
CA ILE A 774 7.19 2.96 14.99
C ILE A 774 6.33 3.14 13.73
N SER A 775 6.94 3.45 12.58
CA SER A 775 6.21 3.81 11.35
C SER A 775 5.24 2.73 10.87
N PHE A 776 5.60 1.46 11.02
CA PHE A 776 4.74 0.33 10.66
C PHE A 776 3.53 0.23 11.59
N TRP A 777 3.78 0.08 12.90
CA TRP A 777 2.73 -0.06 13.91
C TRP A 777 1.75 1.12 13.89
N ARG A 778 2.23 2.35 13.78
CA ARG A 778 1.39 3.56 13.67
C ARG A 778 0.31 3.43 12.59
N ASN A 779 0.67 2.86 11.44
CA ASN A 779 -0.22 2.74 10.28
C ASN A 779 -1.06 1.44 10.28
N ALA A 780 -0.60 0.40 10.98
CA ALA A 780 -1.18 -0.94 10.92
C ALA A 780 -1.98 -1.32 12.18
N HIS A 781 -1.63 -0.80 13.37
CA HIS A 781 -2.17 -1.28 14.65
C HIS A 781 -3.69 -1.33 14.66
N LYS A 782 -4.41 -0.29 14.22
CA LYS A 782 -5.89 -0.31 14.20
C LYS A 782 -6.45 -1.50 13.43
N ARG A 783 -5.86 -1.84 12.27
CA ARG A 783 -6.31 -2.98 11.45
C ARG A 783 -5.94 -4.33 12.05
N ILE A 784 -4.83 -4.39 12.78
CA ILE A 784 -4.35 -5.61 13.45
C ILE A 784 -5.14 -5.85 14.75
N SER A 785 -5.29 -4.83 15.60
CA SER A 785 -6.04 -4.90 16.86
C SER A 785 -7.54 -5.10 16.66
N SER A 786 -8.10 -4.69 15.51
CA SER A 786 -9.51 -4.92 15.19
C SER A 786 -9.82 -6.34 14.71
N GLN A 787 -8.82 -7.20 14.52
CA GLN A 787 -9.03 -8.57 14.05
C GLN A 787 -9.87 -9.36 15.06
N LYS A 788 -10.88 -10.07 14.54
CA LYS A 788 -11.82 -10.85 15.33
C LYS A 788 -11.23 -12.22 15.66
N VAL A 789 -10.87 -12.44 16.92
CA VAL A 789 -10.33 -13.71 17.44
C VAL A 789 -11.41 -14.50 18.16
N VAL A 790 -11.52 -15.79 17.86
CA VAL A 790 -12.35 -16.73 18.63
C VAL A 790 -11.46 -17.74 19.32
N TRP A 791 -11.64 -17.90 20.62
CA TRP A 791 -10.93 -18.89 21.42
C TRP A 791 -11.74 -20.18 21.53
N LEU A 792 -11.07 -21.31 21.34
CA LEU A 792 -11.66 -22.65 21.38
C LEU A 792 -11.42 -23.28 22.75
N LYS A 793 -12.47 -23.88 23.33
CA LYS A 793 -12.39 -24.63 24.58
C LYS A 793 -11.78 -26.02 24.33
N LYS A 794 -11.23 -26.65 25.37
CA LYS A 794 -10.67 -28.03 25.30
C LYS A 794 -11.62 -29.04 24.65
N GLY A 795 -12.92 -28.94 24.95
CA GLY A 795 -13.96 -29.81 24.38
C GLY A 795 -14.29 -29.55 22.91
N GLU A 796 -13.78 -28.48 22.32
CA GLU A 796 -13.97 -28.06 20.92
C GLU A 796 -12.72 -28.34 20.06
N LEU A 797 -11.59 -28.66 20.70
CA LEU A 797 -10.33 -29.00 20.03
C LEU A 797 -10.27 -30.48 19.60
N PRO A 798 -9.73 -30.78 18.40
CA PRO A 798 -9.53 -32.15 17.96
C PRO A 798 -8.67 -32.98 18.91
N ARG A 799 -8.98 -34.28 19.02
CA ARG A 799 -8.21 -35.24 19.86
C ARG A 799 -6.73 -35.32 19.50
N ILE A 800 -6.36 -35.04 18.26
CA ILE A 800 -4.96 -35.01 17.83
C ILE A 800 -4.18 -33.85 18.48
N VAL A 801 -4.87 -32.74 18.77
CA VAL A 801 -4.30 -31.59 19.48
C VAL A 801 -4.22 -31.93 20.97
N THR A 802 -5.35 -32.27 21.59
CA THR A 802 -5.44 -32.45 23.05
C THR A 802 -4.66 -33.64 23.61
N ARG A 803 -4.25 -34.60 22.78
CA ARG A 803 -3.39 -35.73 23.16
C ARG A 803 -1.92 -35.52 22.81
N ASN A 804 -1.58 -34.43 22.13
CA ASN A 804 -0.20 -34.13 21.77
C ASN A 804 0.60 -33.78 23.05
N PRO A 805 1.84 -34.24 23.21
CA PRO A 805 2.68 -33.88 24.37
C PRO A 805 2.89 -32.37 24.56
N ASP A 806 2.87 -31.61 23.46
CA ASP A 806 3.09 -30.15 23.48
C ASP A 806 1.79 -29.35 23.73
N PHE A 807 0.67 -30.03 23.97
CA PHE A 807 -0.60 -29.37 24.32
C PHE A 807 -0.61 -28.97 25.79
N ASP A 808 -0.93 -27.70 26.02
CA ASP A 808 -1.02 -27.10 27.34
C ASP A 808 -2.44 -26.58 27.58
N GLU A 809 -3.10 -27.09 28.62
CA GLU A 809 -4.49 -26.72 28.95
C GLU A 809 -4.61 -25.29 29.48
N GLU A 810 -3.53 -24.71 30.00
CA GLU A 810 -3.51 -23.31 30.45
C GLU A 810 -3.40 -22.33 29.26
N GLN A 811 -2.93 -22.80 28.11
CA GLN A 811 -2.77 -21.97 26.92
C GLN A 811 -4.09 -21.82 26.16
N LYS A 812 -4.25 -20.64 25.55
CA LYS A 812 -5.37 -20.38 24.64
C LYS A 812 -5.02 -20.82 23.23
N TYR A 813 -5.96 -21.51 22.59
CA TYR A 813 -5.91 -21.87 21.17
C TYR A 813 -7.16 -21.29 20.48
N GLY A 814 -6.97 -20.65 19.35
CA GLY A 814 -8.04 -19.95 18.67
C GLY A 814 -7.78 -19.79 17.18
N ALA A 815 -8.63 -19.00 16.54
CA ALA A 815 -8.48 -18.67 15.14
C ALA A 815 -8.99 -17.28 14.81
N ILE A 816 -8.42 -16.72 13.75
CA ILE A 816 -8.89 -15.54 13.05
C ILE A 816 -9.39 -16.02 11.69
N LEU A 817 -10.55 -15.49 11.28
CA LEU A 817 -11.07 -15.67 9.92
C LEU A 817 -10.88 -14.35 9.16
N PRO A 818 -9.89 -14.25 8.27
CA PRO A 818 -9.70 -13.05 7.46
C PRO A 818 -10.91 -12.77 6.58
N GLN A 819 -11.28 -11.49 6.47
CA GLN A 819 -12.38 -11.04 5.61
C GLN A 819 -11.89 -10.90 4.16
N VAL A 820 -11.56 -12.04 3.54
CA VAL A 820 -11.07 -12.10 2.16
C VAL A 820 -12.23 -11.98 1.17
N VAL A 821 -12.17 -10.94 0.33
CA VAL A 821 -13.03 -10.83 -0.85
C VAL A 821 -12.36 -11.60 -1.99
N SER A 822 -12.91 -12.76 -2.36
CA SER A 822 -12.28 -13.72 -3.30
C SER A 822 -11.91 -13.11 -4.65
N ALA A 823 -12.77 -12.27 -5.23
CA ALA A 823 -12.51 -11.50 -6.45
C ALA A 823 -12.61 -9.98 -6.19
N GLY A 824 -11.81 -9.49 -5.24
CA GLY A 824 -11.84 -8.10 -4.76
C GLY A 824 -11.18 -7.06 -5.68
N THR A 825 -10.61 -7.47 -6.82
CA THR A 825 -10.08 -6.56 -7.87
C THR A 825 -10.66 -6.92 -9.23
N ILE A 826 -10.51 -6.02 -10.22
CA ILE A 826 -10.86 -6.31 -11.62
C ILE A 826 -10.04 -7.47 -12.22
N THR A 827 -8.83 -7.69 -11.68
CA THR A 827 -7.98 -8.85 -12.00
C THR A 827 -8.39 -10.11 -11.26
N ARG A 828 -9.46 -10.03 -10.45
CA ARG A 828 -10.00 -11.12 -9.62
C ARG A 828 -9.04 -11.63 -8.56
N ARG A 829 -8.04 -10.83 -8.19
CA ARG A 829 -7.19 -11.13 -7.04
C ARG A 829 -8.02 -10.94 -5.78
N ALA A 830 -7.75 -11.79 -4.79
CA ALA A 830 -8.30 -11.63 -3.46
C ALA A 830 -7.82 -10.31 -2.85
N VAL A 831 -8.71 -9.67 -2.09
CA VAL A 831 -8.39 -8.46 -1.33
C VAL A 831 -8.73 -8.68 0.13
N GLU A 832 -7.76 -8.38 0.99
CA GLU A 832 -7.93 -8.26 2.42
C GLU A 832 -6.89 -7.24 2.94
N PRO A 833 -7.29 -6.20 3.71
CA PRO A 833 -6.41 -5.07 4.03
C PRO A 833 -5.25 -5.33 5.01
N THR A 834 -5.18 -6.49 5.65
CA THR A 834 -4.28 -6.75 6.79
C THR A 834 -3.27 -7.86 6.49
N TRP A 835 -3.78 -9.07 6.26
CA TRP A 835 -3.05 -10.31 6.02
C TRP A 835 -2.51 -10.41 4.60
N LEU A 836 -3.29 -10.01 3.57
CA LEU A 836 -2.81 -10.01 2.18
C LEU A 836 -1.87 -8.84 1.87
N THR A 837 -1.79 -7.84 2.75
CA THR A 837 -0.84 -6.72 2.67
C THR A 837 0.27 -6.79 3.71
N ALA A 838 0.31 -7.88 4.50
CA ALA A 838 1.28 -8.05 5.58
C ALA A 838 2.70 -8.04 5.00
N SER A 839 3.52 -7.12 5.49
CA SER A 839 4.93 -7.07 5.13
C SER A 839 5.69 -8.23 5.77
N ASN A 840 6.89 -8.51 5.23
CA ASN A 840 7.82 -9.39 5.92
C ASN A 840 8.36 -8.69 7.19
N ALA A 841 8.71 -9.54 8.16
CA ALA A 841 9.42 -9.18 9.37
C ALA A 841 10.66 -8.32 9.08
N ARG A 842 10.82 -7.24 9.84
CA ARG A 842 12.03 -6.40 9.81
C ARG A 842 12.44 -6.06 11.24
N THR A 843 13.70 -6.31 11.57
CA THR A 843 14.28 -6.10 12.90
C THR A 843 14.21 -4.64 13.37
N ASP A 844 14.16 -3.70 12.43
CA ASP A 844 14.12 -2.26 12.67
C ASP A 844 12.69 -1.69 12.74
N ARG A 845 11.63 -2.52 12.75
CA ARG A 845 10.23 -2.07 12.77
C ARG A 845 9.36 -2.89 13.71
N ILE A 846 8.76 -2.20 14.68
CA ILE A 846 7.83 -2.80 15.64
C ILE A 846 6.57 -3.28 14.94
N GLY A 847 6.12 -4.48 15.32
CA GLY A 847 4.92 -5.10 14.80
C GLY A 847 5.06 -5.71 13.42
N SER A 848 6.23 -5.62 12.76
CA SER A 848 6.42 -6.23 11.44
C SER A 848 6.36 -7.78 11.46
N GLU A 849 6.48 -8.39 12.64
CA GLU A 849 6.41 -9.84 12.90
C GLU A 849 4.99 -10.44 12.81
N LEU A 850 3.99 -9.69 12.33
CA LEU A 850 2.58 -10.09 12.31
C LEU A 850 2.34 -11.51 11.76
N LYS A 851 3.04 -11.88 10.67
CA LYS A 851 2.90 -13.21 10.04
C LYS A 851 3.29 -14.36 10.98
N ALA A 852 4.25 -14.14 11.88
CA ALA A 852 4.73 -15.16 12.82
C ALA A 852 3.72 -15.48 13.93
N MET A 853 2.70 -14.62 14.12
CA MET A 853 1.63 -14.84 15.09
C MET A 853 0.59 -15.85 14.62
N VAL A 854 0.63 -16.20 13.33
CA VAL A 854 -0.15 -17.31 12.79
C VAL A 854 0.57 -18.60 13.15
N GLN A 855 0.05 -19.32 14.14
CA GLN A 855 0.70 -20.47 14.75
C GLN A 855 -0.25 -21.65 14.78
N THR A 856 0.20 -22.79 14.25
CA THR A 856 -0.62 -24.01 14.26
C THR A 856 -0.74 -24.61 15.66
N PRO A 857 -1.89 -25.22 15.98
CA PRO A 857 -2.02 -25.97 17.22
C PRO A 857 -1.12 -27.22 17.19
N PRO A 858 -0.73 -27.76 18.37
CA PRO A 858 0.04 -29.00 18.47
C PRO A 858 -0.52 -30.13 17.60
N GLY A 859 0.36 -30.84 16.89
CA GLY A 859 -0.01 -31.91 15.96
C GLY A 859 -0.39 -31.45 14.54
N TYR A 860 -0.43 -30.14 14.28
CA TYR A 860 -0.64 -29.57 12.94
C TYR A 860 0.58 -28.77 12.47
N HIS A 861 0.79 -28.75 11.16
CA HIS A 861 1.84 -27.99 10.50
C HIS A 861 1.27 -27.22 9.31
N MET A 862 1.78 -26.02 9.05
CA MET A 862 1.52 -25.30 7.80
C MET A 862 2.53 -25.72 6.75
N VAL A 863 2.03 -26.10 5.58
CA VAL A 863 2.85 -26.37 4.40
C VAL A 863 2.44 -25.36 3.34
N GLY A 864 3.42 -24.59 2.88
CA GLY A 864 3.24 -23.61 1.81
C GLY A 864 4.45 -23.63 0.90
N ALA A 865 4.25 -23.19 -0.34
CA ALA A 865 5.30 -22.96 -1.31
C ALA A 865 5.07 -21.60 -1.97
N ASP A 866 6.14 -20.83 -2.16
CA ASP A 866 6.11 -19.60 -2.93
C ASP A 866 6.70 -19.87 -4.31
N VAL A 867 6.02 -19.43 -5.36
CA VAL A 867 6.48 -19.61 -6.74
C VAL A 867 7.12 -18.30 -7.19
N ASP A 868 8.45 -18.29 -7.23
CA ASP A 868 9.21 -17.12 -7.62
C ASP A 868 8.81 -16.62 -9.00
N SER A 869 8.43 -15.35 -9.08
CA SER A 869 8.16 -14.65 -10.34
C SER A 869 7.13 -15.34 -11.25
N GLN A 870 6.12 -15.99 -10.67
CA GLN A 870 5.05 -16.68 -11.41
C GLN A 870 4.45 -15.83 -12.55
N GLU A 871 4.30 -14.52 -12.33
CA GLU A 871 3.71 -13.60 -13.31
C GLU A 871 4.64 -13.35 -14.50
N LEU A 872 5.95 -13.29 -14.26
CA LEU A 872 6.95 -13.15 -15.32
C LEU A 872 7.03 -14.43 -16.16
N TRP A 873 6.89 -15.60 -15.53
CA TRP A 873 6.87 -16.88 -16.23
C TRP A 873 5.66 -16.98 -17.16
N ILE A 874 4.47 -16.62 -16.66
CA ILE A 874 3.24 -16.60 -17.48
C ILE A 874 3.40 -15.63 -18.66
N ALA A 875 3.91 -14.42 -18.40
CA ALA A 875 4.15 -13.43 -19.45
C ALA A 875 5.17 -13.93 -20.49
N ALA A 876 6.23 -14.62 -20.06
CA ALA A 876 7.24 -15.19 -20.94
C ALA A 876 6.64 -16.26 -21.86
N ILE A 877 5.88 -17.20 -21.30
CA ILE A 877 5.24 -18.28 -22.06
C ILE A 877 4.29 -17.72 -23.13
N LEU A 878 3.55 -16.63 -22.84
CA LEU A 878 2.70 -15.97 -23.84
C LEU A 878 3.50 -15.42 -25.03
N GLY A 879 4.67 -14.83 -24.78
CA GLY A 879 5.57 -14.37 -25.83
C GLY A 879 6.20 -15.52 -26.62
N GLU A 880 6.64 -16.57 -25.93
CA GLU A 880 7.27 -17.76 -26.54
C GLU A 880 6.30 -18.52 -27.45
N ALA A 881 5.06 -18.69 -27.00
CA ALA A 881 3.99 -19.34 -27.76
C ALA A 881 3.67 -18.58 -29.06
N HIS A 882 3.78 -17.25 -29.06
CA HIS A 882 3.61 -16.43 -30.27
C HIS A 882 4.84 -16.47 -31.19
N PHE A 883 6.05 -16.62 -30.63
CA PHE A 883 7.29 -16.46 -31.39
C PHE A 883 7.73 -17.71 -32.16
N ALA A 884 7.88 -18.83 -31.46
CA ALA A 884 8.40 -20.10 -32.01
C ALA A 884 7.82 -21.36 -31.32
N GLY A 885 7.06 -21.21 -30.23
CA GLY A 885 6.47 -22.34 -29.50
C GLY A 885 7.46 -23.21 -28.73
N ILE A 886 8.68 -22.73 -28.47
CA ILE A 886 9.73 -23.45 -27.74
C ILE A 886 10.04 -22.71 -26.43
N HIS A 887 10.09 -23.41 -25.31
CA HIS A 887 10.49 -22.80 -24.04
C HIS A 887 11.89 -22.20 -24.11
N GLY A 888 12.03 -20.97 -23.63
CA GLY A 888 13.21 -20.10 -23.67
C GLY A 888 13.67 -19.69 -25.06
N CYS A 889 12.78 -19.69 -26.07
CA CYS A 889 13.10 -19.16 -27.41
C CYS A 889 13.26 -17.64 -27.46
N THR A 890 12.64 -16.94 -26.51
CA THR A 890 12.74 -15.48 -26.38
C THR A 890 13.78 -15.10 -25.34
N ALA A 891 14.41 -13.94 -25.50
CA ALA A 891 15.35 -13.42 -24.50
C ALA A 891 14.69 -13.30 -23.11
N PHE A 892 13.44 -12.83 -23.06
CA PHE A 892 12.68 -12.74 -21.82
C PHE A 892 12.50 -14.09 -21.12
N GLY A 893 12.06 -15.12 -21.85
CA GLY A 893 11.88 -16.45 -21.30
C GLY A 893 13.18 -17.17 -20.92
N TRP A 894 14.26 -16.94 -21.68
CA TRP A 894 15.57 -17.45 -21.30
C TRP A 894 16.07 -16.80 -20.00
N MET A 895 15.94 -15.47 -19.87
CA MET A 895 16.35 -14.74 -18.65
C MET A 895 15.56 -15.16 -17.41
N THR A 896 14.30 -15.60 -17.55
CA THR A 896 13.48 -16.07 -16.42
C THR A 896 13.74 -17.53 -16.05
N LEU A 897 14.06 -18.40 -17.02
CA LEU A 897 14.29 -19.83 -16.80
C LEU A 897 15.75 -20.17 -16.44
N GLN A 898 16.72 -19.51 -17.07
CA GLN A 898 18.16 -19.85 -16.97
C GLN A 898 19.03 -18.69 -16.49
N GLY A 899 18.47 -17.47 -16.41
CA GLY A 899 19.21 -16.29 -15.95
C GLY A 899 19.70 -16.43 -14.51
N LYS A 900 20.94 -16.04 -14.25
CA LYS A 900 21.56 -16.10 -12.92
C LYS A 900 21.90 -14.71 -12.42
N LYS A 901 21.66 -14.49 -11.13
CA LYS A 901 22.06 -13.27 -10.42
C LYS A 901 23.58 -13.09 -10.41
N SER A 902 24.34 -14.18 -10.20
CA SER A 902 25.79 -14.13 -10.08
C SER A 902 26.51 -13.70 -11.36
N THR A 903 25.96 -14.05 -12.53
CA THR A 903 26.52 -13.68 -13.84
C THR A 903 25.83 -12.46 -14.45
N GLY A 904 24.88 -11.84 -13.73
CA GLY A 904 24.12 -10.68 -14.20
C GLY A 904 23.19 -10.96 -15.39
N THR A 905 22.94 -12.23 -15.72
CA THR A 905 22.12 -12.63 -16.88
C THR A 905 20.63 -12.74 -16.56
N ASP A 906 20.23 -12.59 -15.29
CA ASP A 906 18.81 -12.50 -14.93
C ASP A 906 18.20 -11.15 -15.33
N LEU A 907 16.89 -11.16 -15.58
CA LEU A 907 16.13 -10.00 -16.03
C LEU A 907 16.39 -8.75 -15.18
N HIS A 908 16.40 -8.88 -13.85
CA HIS A 908 16.53 -7.72 -12.97
C HIS A 908 17.93 -7.13 -13.00
N SER A 909 18.97 -7.97 -13.05
CA SER A 909 20.36 -7.49 -13.15
C SER A 909 20.66 -6.87 -14.51
N LYS A 910 20.10 -7.41 -15.60
CA LYS A 910 20.26 -6.81 -16.94
C LYS A 910 19.59 -5.44 -17.05
N THR A 911 18.37 -5.29 -16.53
CA THR A 911 17.70 -3.98 -16.45
C THR A 911 18.46 -3.01 -15.53
N ALA A 912 18.96 -3.50 -14.39
CA ALA A 912 19.75 -2.70 -13.46
C ALA A 912 21.02 -2.14 -14.10
N SER A 913 21.78 -2.98 -14.81
CA SER A 913 23.00 -2.61 -15.54
C SER A 913 22.70 -1.60 -16.64
N THR A 914 21.62 -1.80 -17.42
CA THR A 914 21.25 -0.93 -18.54
C THR A 914 20.96 0.51 -18.08
N VAL A 915 20.34 0.68 -16.91
CA VAL A 915 19.89 2.00 -16.41
C VAL A 915 20.86 2.61 -15.37
N GLY A 916 21.73 1.79 -14.80
CA GLY A 916 22.63 2.15 -13.71
C GLY A 916 21.90 2.33 -12.38
N ILE A 917 21.04 1.37 -12.01
CA ILE A 917 20.29 1.35 -10.74
C ILE A 917 20.52 0.04 -9.98
N SER A 918 20.13 -0.01 -8.70
CA SER A 918 20.19 -1.26 -7.94
C SER A 918 19.20 -2.30 -8.48
N ARG A 919 19.52 -3.58 -8.28
CA ARG A 919 18.67 -4.70 -8.69
C ARG A 919 17.27 -4.65 -8.07
N GLU A 920 17.15 -4.24 -6.80
CA GLU A 920 15.85 -4.12 -6.13
C GLU A 920 14.99 -3.01 -6.74
N HIS A 921 15.60 -1.88 -7.13
CA HIS A 921 14.89 -0.84 -7.89
C HIS A 921 14.49 -1.34 -9.28
N ALA A 922 15.37 -2.07 -9.97
CA ALA A 922 15.08 -2.66 -11.27
C ALA A 922 13.95 -3.70 -11.21
N LYS A 923 13.79 -4.41 -10.10
CA LYS A 923 12.63 -5.29 -9.86
C LYS A 923 11.34 -4.49 -9.91
N VAL A 924 11.24 -3.39 -9.16
CA VAL A 924 10.05 -2.50 -9.18
C VAL A 924 9.76 -1.99 -10.60
N PHE A 925 10.80 -1.60 -11.36
CA PHE A 925 10.64 -1.17 -12.75
C PHE A 925 10.08 -2.26 -13.66
N ASN A 926 10.66 -3.46 -13.62
CA ASN A 926 10.27 -4.55 -14.51
C ASN A 926 8.81 -4.93 -14.29
N TYR A 927 8.38 -5.07 -13.03
CA TYR A 927 6.98 -5.31 -12.71
C TYR A 927 6.08 -4.16 -13.18
N GLY A 928 6.41 -2.91 -12.82
CA GLY A 928 5.62 -1.75 -13.25
C GLY A 928 5.45 -1.66 -14.77
N ARG A 929 6.52 -1.93 -15.53
CA ARG A 929 6.52 -1.89 -17.00
C ARG A 929 5.66 -3.00 -17.62
N ILE A 930 5.72 -4.22 -17.08
CA ILE A 930 4.92 -5.34 -17.57
C ILE A 930 3.42 -5.11 -17.31
N TYR A 931 3.06 -4.41 -16.23
CA TYR A 931 1.69 -3.94 -15.98
C TYR A 931 1.27 -2.72 -16.83
N GLY A 932 2.04 -2.37 -17.86
CA GLY A 932 1.66 -1.31 -18.78
C GLY A 932 1.99 0.11 -18.31
N ALA A 933 2.87 0.28 -17.30
CA ALA A 933 3.40 1.60 -17.01
C ALA A 933 4.12 2.18 -18.24
N GLY A 934 3.89 3.46 -18.50
CA GLY A 934 4.52 4.18 -19.61
C GLY A 934 5.82 4.87 -19.21
N GLN A 935 6.47 5.49 -20.19
CA GLN A 935 7.70 6.27 -20.00
C GLN A 935 7.58 7.35 -18.89
N PRO A 936 6.51 8.15 -18.79
CA PRO A 936 6.40 9.18 -17.73
C PRO A 936 6.33 8.61 -16.31
N PHE A 937 5.88 7.35 -16.15
CA PHE A 937 5.95 6.68 -14.86
C PHE A 937 7.39 6.28 -14.53
N ALA A 938 8.12 5.74 -15.51
CA ALA A 938 9.50 5.34 -15.31
C ALA A 938 10.40 6.54 -14.99
N GLU A 939 10.23 7.67 -15.69
CA GLU A 939 10.95 8.93 -15.41
C GLU A 939 10.75 9.37 -13.95
N ARG A 940 9.49 9.44 -13.50
CA ARG A 940 9.17 9.80 -12.11
C ARG A 940 9.79 8.85 -11.10
N LEU A 941 9.75 7.55 -11.39
CA LEU A 941 10.29 6.54 -10.49
C LEU A 941 11.84 6.60 -10.44
N LEU A 942 12.50 6.86 -11.57
CA LEU A 942 13.95 7.05 -11.63
C LEU A 942 14.39 8.23 -10.77
N MET A 943 13.67 9.35 -10.87
CA MET A 943 13.94 10.55 -10.06
C MET A 943 13.64 10.34 -8.56
N GLN A 944 12.71 9.45 -8.21
CA GLN A 944 12.44 9.10 -6.81
C GLN A 944 13.59 8.27 -6.22
N PHE A 945 14.08 7.28 -6.96
CA PHE A 945 15.19 6.45 -6.52
C PHE A 945 16.47 7.25 -6.46
N ASN A 946 16.75 8.03 -7.51
CA ASN A 946 17.89 8.90 -7.59
C ASN A 946 17.45 10.34 -7.84
N HIS A 947 17.36 11.12 -6.77
CA HIS A 947 17.00 12.54 -6.83
C HIS A 947 18.06 13.41 -7.50
N ARG A 948 19.23 12.85 -7.84
CA ARG A 948 20.29 13.55 -8.57
C ARG A 948 20.10 13.53 -10.08
N LEU A 949 19.18 12.70 -10.60
CA LEU A 949 18.87 12.67 -12.02
C LEU A 949 18.06 13.89 -12.41
N THR A 950 18.45 14.57 -13.49
CA THR A 950 17.61 15.60 -14.10
C THR A 950 16.43 14.97 -14.84
N GLN A 951 15.39 15.76 -15.13
CA GLN A 951 14.24 15.28 -15.92
C GLN A 951 14.68 14.79 -17.32
N GLU A 952 15.67 15.45 -17.93
CA GLU A 952 16.18 15.10 -19.26
C GLU A 952 16.96 13.78 -19.21
N GLU A 953 17.86 13.62 -18.24
CA GLU A 953 18.59 12.36 -18.01
C GLU A 953 17.63 11.21 -17.67
N ALA A 954 16.61 11.47 -16.84
CA ALA A 954 15.61 10.47 -16.50
C ALA A 954 14.78 10.05 -17.73
N ALA A 955 14.43 11.01 -18.60
CA ALA A 955 13.72 10.75 -19.86
C ALA A 955 14.58 9.94 -20.83
N GLU A 956 15.86 10.28 -20.98
CA GLU A 956 16.79 9.54 -21.84
C GLU A 956 16.99 8.10 -21.34
N LYS A 957 17.26 7.93 -20.05
CA LYS A 957 17.38 6.60 -19.42
C LYS A 957 16.11 5.78 -19.53
N ALA A 958 14.95 6.39 -19.31
CA ALA A 958 13.67 5.72 -19.48
C ALA A 958 13.48 5.28 -20.94
N LYS A 959 13.71 6.18 -21.91
CA LYS A 959 13.60 5.88 -23.34
C LYS A 959 14.52 4.72 -23.74
N GLN A 960 15.79 4.76 -23.31
CA GLN A 960 16.77 3.70 -23.55
C GLN A 960 16.29 2.36 -22.96
N MET A 961 15.81 2.35 -21.71
CA MET A 961 15.27 1.16 -21.07
C MET A 961 14.08 0.57 -21.85
N TYR A 962 13.10 1.39 -22.26
CA TYR A 962 11.95 0.92 -23.03
C TYR A 962 12.36 0.41 -24.42
N ALA A 963 13.31 1.06 -25.08
CA ALA A 963 13.81 0.61 -26.38
C ALA A 963 14.50 -0.77 -26.30
N VAL A 964 15.37 -0.99 -25.30
CA VAL A 964 16.04 -2.29 -25.11
C VAL A 964 15.07 -3.40 -24.72
N THR A 965 14.05 -3.07 -23.93
CA THR A 965 13.14 -4.07 -23.37
C THR A 965 11.88 -4.27 -24.20
N LYS A 966 11.02 -3.25 -24.31
CA LYS A 966 9.78 -3.29 -25.08
C LYS A 966 10.03 -3.28 -26.58
N GLY A 967 11.09 -2.62 -27.04
CA GLY A 967 11.43 -2.49 -28.45
C GLY A 967 10.87 -1.21 -29.08
N VAL A 968 11.01 -1.11 -30.41
CA VAL A 968 10.55 0.01 -31.22
C VAL A 968 9.22 -0.33 -31.89
N ARG A 969 8.29 0.64 -31.95
CA ARG A 969 6.98 0.47 -32.57
C ARG A 969 7.10 0.49 -34.10
N ARG A 970 6.69 -0.59 -34.76
CA ARG A 970 6.54 -0.72 -36.21
C ARG A 970 5.08 -0.95 -36.61
N TYR A 971 4.77 -0.80 -37.89
CA TYR A 971 3.41 -0.78 -38.41
C TYR A 971 3.25 -1.82 -39.54
N ILE A 972 2.18 -2.59 -39.49
CA ILE A 972 1.76 -3.47 -40.58
C ILE A 972 0.77 -2.68 -41.43
N LEU A 973 1.08 -2.58 -42.72
CA LEU A 973 0.25 -1.86 -43.68
C LEU A 973 -1.07 -2.62 -43.92
N SER A 974 -2.13 -1.88 -44.19
CA SER A 974 -3.40 -2.46 -44.66
C SER A 974 -3.30 -2.89 -46.13
N GLU A 975 -4.23 -3.72 -46.61
CA GLU A 975 -4.30 -4.09 -48.04
C GLU A 975 -4.38 -2.85 -48.95
N ASP A 976 -5.15 -1.83 -48.55
CA ASP A 976 -5.22 -0.54 -49.23
C ASP A 976 -3.85 0.17 -49.29
N ALA A 977 -3.08 0.11 -48.20
CA ALA A 977 -1.75 0.73 -48.15
C ALA A 977 -0.71 -0.08 -48.91
N GLU A 978 -0.79 -1.40 -48.89
CA GLU A 978 0.07 -2.27 -49.71
C GLU A 978 -0.15 -2.01 -51.20
N TRP A 979 -1.42 -1.93 -51.62
CA TRP A 979 -1.78 -1.53 -52.98
C TRP A 979 -1.23 -0.14 -53.33
N LEU A 980 -1.32 0.84 -52.42
CA LEU A 980 -0.75 2.17 -52.64
C LEU A 980 0.78 2.14 -52.79
N VAL A 981 1.48 1.33 -52.00
CA VAL A 981 2.93 1.17 -52.09
C VAL A 981 3.32 0.58 -53.45
N GLU A 982 2.59 -0.43 -53.92
CA GLU A 982 2.81 -1.05 -55.24
C GLU A 982 2.50 -0.09 -56.40
N GLN A 983 1.33 0.57 -56.37
CA GLN A 983 0.89 1.45 -57.45
C GLN A 983 1.75 2.72 -57.57
N LEU A 984 2.15 3.30 -56.43
CA LEU A 984 2.94 4.53 -56.38
C LEU A 984 4.45 4.25 -56.32
N GLN A 985 4.86 2.98 -56.34
CA GLN A 985 6.25 2.52 -56.26
C GLN A 985 7.03 3.18 -55.10
N ILE A 986 6.42 3.22 -53.92
CA ILE A 986 7.01 3.89 -52.75
C ILE A 986 8.11 2.99 -52.17
N PRO A 987 9.35 3.47 -52.01
CA PRO A 987 10.40 2.68 -51.36
C PRO A 987 10.10 2.59 -49.86
N VAL A 988 9.97 1.36 -49.34
CA VAL A 988 9.67 1.10 -47.94
C VAL A 988 10.59 0.02 -47.40
N GLU A 989 11.18 0.26 -46.23
CA GLU A 989 12.05 -0.71 -45.56
C GLU A 989 11.21 -1.69 -44.74
N ARG A 990 11.26 -2.98 -45.11
CA ARG A 990 10.52 -4.06 -44.45
C ARG A 990 11.38 -4.68 -43.33
N GLY A 991 10.82 -4.73 -42.13
CA GLY A 991 11.38 -5.42 -40.98
C GLY A 991 10.72 -6.77 -40.72
N GLU A 992 10.83 -7.26 -39.49
CA GLU A 992 10.14 -8.47 -39.02
C GLU A 992 8.62 -8.39 -39.30
N GLU A 993 8.02 -9.52 -39.66
CA GLU A 993 6.59 -9.64 -40.03
C GLU A 993 6.14 -8.65 -41.14
N ASN A 994 7.04 -8.29 -42.07
CA ASN A 994 6.78 -7.35 -43.17
C ASN A 994 6.40 -5.92 -42.68
N SER A 995 6.82 -5.55 -41.47
CA SER A 995 6.46 -4.28 -40.83
C SER A 995 7.33 -3.10 -41.27
N VAL A 996 6.76 -1.90 -41.22
CA VAL A 996 7.37 -0.66 -41.71
C VAL A 996 7.55 0.37 -40.61
N SER A 997 8.44 1.33 -40.83
CA SER A 997 8.69 2.42 -39.87
C SER A 997 7.54 3.45 -39.86
N LEU A 998 7.42 4.24 -38.78
CA LEU A 998 6.47 5.36 -38.75
C LEU A 998 6.75 6.38 -39.86
N GLN A 999 8.03 6.59 -40.18
CA GLN A 999 8.45 7.51 -41.24
C GLN A 999 7.89 7.07 -42.60
N ASP A 1000 7.93 5.77 -42.88
CA ASP A 1000 7.41 5.23 -44.14
C ASP A 1000 5.88 5.31 -44.21
N VAL A 1001 5.18 5.05 -43.10
CA VAL A 1001 3.72 5.27 -43.04
C VAL A 1001 3.38 6.74 -43.32
N ARG A 1002 4.14 7.69 -42.78
CA ARG A 1002 3.95 9.13 -43.05
C ARG A 1002 4.25 9.48 -44.50
N LYS A 1003 5.28 8.88 -45.12
CA LYS A 1003 5.58 9.05 -46.55
C LYS A 1003 4.41 8.55 -47.41
N ILE A 1004 3.89 7.35 -47.12
CA ILE A 1004 2.72 6.77 -47.81
C ILE A 1004 1.50 7.69 -47.66
N HIS A 1005 1.20 8.16 -46.45
CA HIS A 1005 0.08 9.07 -46.22
C HIS A 1005 0.22 10.38 -47.00
N LYS A 1006 1.40 11.00 -47.00
CA LYS A 1006 1.67 12.26 -47.71
C LYS A 1006 1.48 12.10 -49.22
N LEU A 1007 2.01 11.02 -49.80
CA LEU A 1007 1.88 10.74 -51.24
C LEU A 1007 0.44 10.37 -51.63
N ALA A 1008 -0.24 9.55 -50.83
CA ALA A 1008 -1.64 9.18 -51.04
C ALA A 1008 -2.58 10.40 -50.97
N SER A 1009 -2.33 11.32 -50.03
CA SER A 1009 -3.12 12.55 -49.86
C SER A 1009 -2.92 13.54 -51.01
N THR A 1010 -1.77 13.50 -51.68
CA THR A 1010 -1.48 14.36 -52.83
C THR A 1010 -2.23 13.89 -54.09
N ASN A 1011 -2.44 12.58 -54.22
CA ASN A 1011 -3.08 11.96 -55.37
C ASN A 1011 -4.60 11.70 -55.18
N SER A 1012 -5.13 11.75 -53.96
CA SER A 1012 -6.55 11.54 -53.67
C SER A 1012 -7.00 12.23 -52.37
N ARG A 1013 -8.21 12.81 -52.37
CA ARG A 1013 -8.86 13.37 -51.17
C ARG A 1013 -9.53 12.31 -50.28
N ARG A 1014 -9.50 11.03 -50.66
CA ARG A 1014 -10.07 9.93 -49.87
C ARG A 1014 -9.24 9.72 -48.60
N LYS A 1015 -9.92 9.49 -47.47
CA LYS A 1015 -9.26 9.12 -46.21
C LYS A 1015 -8.94 7.62 -46.26
N TRP A 1016 -7.65 7.29 -46.34
CA TRP A 1016 -7.18 5.91 -46.40
C TRP A 1016 -6.91 5.37 -45.00
N ASN A 1017 -7.35 4.15 -44.71
CA ASN A 1017 -6.93 3.46 -43.51
C ASN A 1017 -5.62 2.73 -43.81
N LEU A 1018 -4.49 3.33 -43.43
CA LEU A 1018 -3.17 2.86 -43.87
C LEU A 1018 -2.56 1.77 -42.99
N ILE A 1019 -3.07 1.61 -41.77
CA ILE A 1019 -2.46 0.74 -40.76
C ILE A 1019 -3.45 -0.35 -40.44
N SER A 1020 -3.05 -1.59 -40.67
CA SER A 1020 -3.79 -2.76 -40.20
C SER A 1020 -3.52 -3.00 -38.72
N ARG A 1021 -2.25 -3.10 -38.35
CA ARG A 1021 -1.82 -3.45 -36.99
C ARG A 1021 -0.52 -2.73 -36.61
N LYS A 1022 -0.32 -2.57 -35.31
CA LYS A 1022 0.92 -2.02 -34.73
C LYS A 1022 1.63 -3.13 -33.96
N ILE A 1023 2.94 -3.22 -34.09
CA ILE A 1023 3.76 -4.24 -33.43
C ILE A 1023 5.01 -3.62 -32.81
N TRP A 1024 5.56 -4.26 -31.78
CA TRP A 1024 6.86 -3.97 -31.19
C TRP A 1024 7.91 -4.91 -31.75
N THR A 1025 9.11 -4.42 -32.02
CA THR A 1025 10.23 -5.21 -32.57
C THR A 1025 11.56 -4.82 -31.92
N GLY A 1026 12.51 -5.75 -31.88
CA GLY A 1026 13.90 -5.50 -31.44
C GLY A 1026 14.15 -5.45 -29.92
N GLY A 1027 13.11 -5.51 -29.08
CA GLY A 1027 13.25 -5.55 -27.63
C GLY A 1027 13.21 -6.98 -27.06
N THR A 1028 13.78 -7.18 -25.87
CA THR A 1028 13.80 -8.50 -25.19
C THR A 1028 12.39 -9.06 -24.90
N GLU A 1029 11.40 -8.19 -24.78
CA GLU A 1029 10.02 -8.50 -24.39
C GLU A 1029 8.99 -8.18 -25.48
N SER A 1030 9.43 -7.75 -26.67
CA SER A 1030 8.54 -7.31 -27.75
C SER A 1030 7.46 -8.34 -28.08
N GLN A 1031 7.82 -9.63 -28.13
CA GLN A 1031 6.89 -10.71 -28.47
C GLN A 1031 5.78 -10.89 -27.42
N MET A 1032 6.12 -10.74 -26.14
CA MET A 1032 5.14 -10.77 -25.05
C MET A 1032 4.17 -9.59 -25.15
N PHE A 1033 4.66 -8.37 -25.37
CA PHE A 1033 3.80 -7.19 -25.55
C PHE A 1033 2.91 -7.29 -26.79
N ASN A 1034 3.43 -7.84 -27.90
CA ASN A 1034 2.65 -8.05 -29.11
C ASN A 1034 1.50 -9.02 -28.86
N LYS A 1035 1.75 -10.12 -28.14
CA LYS A 1035 0.70 -11.09 -27.82
C LYS A 1035 -0.31 -10.53 -26.81
N LEU A 1036 0.14 -9.75 -25.84
CA LEU A 1036 -0.76 -9.09 -24.89
C LEU A 1036 -1.64 -8.03 -25.59
N GLU A 1037 -1.08 -7.19 -26.47
CA GLU A 1037 -1.84 -6.21 -27.25
C GLU A 1037 -2.86 -6.90 -28.18
N ASP A 1038 -2.50 -8.04 -28.77
CA ASP A 1038 -3.40 -8.88 -29.58
C ASP A 1038 -4.63 -9.35 -28.78
N ILE A 1039 -4.40 -9.91 -27.60
CA ILE A 1039 -5.48 -10.36 -26.71
C ILE A 1039 -6.35 -9.18 -26.26
N ALA A 1040 -5.74 -8.06 -25.89
CA ALA A 1040 -6.44 -6.89 -25.37
C ALA A 1040 -7.31 -6.18 -26.43
N MET A 1041 -6.89 -6.21 -27.70
CA MET A 1041 -7.61 -5.59 -28.82
C MET A 1041 -8.69 -6.49 -29.42
N ASN A 1042 -8.77 -7.76 -29.01
CA ASN A 1042 -9.85 -8.65 -29.42
C ASN A 1042 -11.21 -8.10 -28.96
N PRO A 1043 -12.29 -8.15 -29.78
CA PRO A 1043 -13.63 -7.72 -29.35
C PRO A 1043 -14.12 -8.35 -28.03
N SER A 1044 -13.67 -9.57 -27.71
CA SER A 1044 -13.94 -10.25 -26.44
C SER A 1044 -12.64 -10.77 -25.82
N PRO A 1045 -11.84 -9.91 -25.16
CA PRO A 1045 -10.55 -10.30 -24.59
C PRO A 1045 -10.75 -11.41 -23.57
N SER A 1046 -10.05 -12.53 -23.75
CA SER A 1046 -10.13 -13.71 -22.88
C SER A 1046 -8.74 -14.31 -22.62
N THR A 1047 -8.58 -14.97 -21.48
CA THR A 1047 -7.33 -15.68 -21.18
C THR A 1047 -7.20 -16.94 -22.03
N PRO A 1048 -6.00 -17.27 -22.55
CA PRO A 1048 -5.84 -18.40 -23.47
C PRO A 1048 -6.21 -19.77 -22.90
N VAL A 1049 -5.98 -20.00 -21.60
CA VAL A 1049 -6.20 -21.31 -20.95
C VAL A 1049 -7.58 -21.41 -20.29
N LEU A 1050 -7.96 -20.39 -19.51
CA LEU A 1050 -9.21 -20.45 -18.74
C LEU A 1050 -10.42 -19.86 -19.51
N GLY A 1051 -10.21 -19.24 -20.66
CA GLY A 1051 -11.27 -18.55 -21.41
C GLY A 1051 -11.91 -17.39 -20.63
N CYS A 1052 -11.25 -16.91 -19.58
CA CYS A 1052 -11.78 -15.90 -18.67
C CYS A 1052 -11.74 -14.53 -19.33
N ARG A 1053 -12.88 -13.86 -19.47
CA ARG A 1053 -12.98 -12.52 -20.07
C ARG A 1053 -12.74 -11.40 -19.07
N ILE A 1054 -12.28 -10.23 -19.49
CA ILE A 1054 -12.10 -9.05 -18.61
C ILE A 1054 -13.46 -8.47 -18.13
N SER A 1055 -13.49 -7.44 -17.28
CA SER A 1055 -14.76 -6.74 -16.91
C SER A 1055 -15.42 -6.08 -18.13
N ARG A 1056 -16.77 -6.04 -18.18
CA ARG A 1056 -17.56 -5.37 -19.23
C ARG A 1056 -17.16 -3.89 -19.41
N ALA A 1057 -16.82 -3.23 -18.31
CA ALA A 1057 -16.39 -1.82 -18.31
C ALA A 1057 -15.02 -1.59 -18.97
N LEU A 1058 -14.29 -2.65 -19.30
CA LEU A 1058 -12.96 -2.62 -19.91
C LEU A 1058 -12.93 -3.24 -21.30
N GLU A 1059 -14.05 -3.75 -21.81
CA GLU A 1059 -14.11 -4.28 -23.17
C GLU A 1059 -13.86 -3.18 -24.21
N PRO A 1060 -13.18 -3.49 -25.33
CA PRO A 1060 -12.90 -2.51 -26.37
C PRO A 1060 -14.12 -1.75 -26.87
N ALA A 1061 -15.30 -2.38 -26.88
CA ALA A 1061 -16.56 -1.73 -27.22
C ALA A 1061 -16.93 -0.58 -26.25
N ALA A 1062 -16.73 -0.77 -24.94
CA ALA A 1062 -17.06 0.22 -23.93
C ALA A 1062 -16.01 1.34 -23.81
N VAL A 1063 -14.72 1.00 -23.98
CA VAL A 1063 -13.61 1.96 -23.86
C VAL A 1063 -13.14 2.57 -25.18
N LYS A 1064 -13.69 2.15 -26.33
CA LYS A 1064 -13.36 2.62 -27.69
C LYS A 1064 -11.86 2.68 -28.01
N GLY A 1065 -11.08 1.74 -27.45
CA GLY A 1065 -9.62 1.66 -27.63
C GLY A 1065 -8.78 2.71 -26.89
N GLU A 1066 -9.38 3.47 -25.95
CA GLU A 1066 -8.73 4.56 -25.21
C GLU A 1066 -7.91 4.09 -24.01
N VAL A 1067 -8.25 2.91 -23.50
CA VAL A 1067 -7.53 2.21 -22.43
C VAL A 1067 -7.05 0.90 -23.03
N ILE A 1068 -5.75 0.66 -23.07
CA ILE A 1068 -5.26 -0.69 -23.28
C ILE A 1068 -5.34 -1.36 -21.90
N PRO A 1069 -6.28 -2.30 -21.67
CA PRO A 1069 -6.42 -2.95 -20.39
C PRO A 1069 -5.24 -3.90 -20.20
N PHE A 1070 -4.14 -3.41 -19.64
CA PHE A 1070 -3.11 -4.29 -19.12
C PHE A 1070 -3.26 -4.41 -17.60
N LEU A 1071 -3.32 -5.69 -17.20
CA LEU A 1071 -3.47 -6.32 -15.89
C LEU A 1071 -3.50 -5.40 -14.66
#